data_AF-A0A3L6KYM0-F1
#
_entry.id   AF-A0A3L6KYM0-F1
#
_cell.length_a   1.000
_cell.length_b   1.000
_cell.length_c   1.000
_cell.angle_alpha   90.00
_cell.angle_beta   90.00
_cell.angle_gamma   90.00
#
_symmetry.space_group_name_H-M   'P 1'
#
loop_
_entity.id
_entity.type
_entity.pdbx_description
1 polymer ?
#
loop_
_entity_poly.entity_id
_entity_poly.type
_entity_poly.pdbx_seq_one_letter_code
_entity_poly.pdbx_strand_id
1 'polypeptide(L)'
;MTTTKASCHISSDSALRRNSIAATAPLLLLLALTLPVGNGEVTQVNVLSLMYTTEFPVEDAVLFDKGLNVSLMARRLELKGQVKVEFIRPAAPDSPIDVAIEQGAQQSVGKLLLVLGPLGDDNIQIFKGAMEEHELVAFTPIATSSEGYGWDPHLYYLTVGPDAELMALVRYAVGVLGLQRVGVMYVKDTSFSRKSFEFVEKLMMRMGHNISCVFAPESGFSSAGNKVSLDSEWEQFAAALPQAILLLGPRGRDSRWFVMRVAEDNRTSRSHLLAQSGLQSFLLKTWCEALEATGAEFRTGQVIFSGTNPLACDTEYKAVQRFIDETKRYLGNEEEGSEDAGAGGLSNDTGGEMMMLGWMTGEVISAALGNSRVVSNRTAFMESLYYQRRYVVDDLVIGDYGNECGEEAIRQGAVCRCNQGGSMVYMKEMVSKTLLRPVTAGYVTLGMSRCSRESLQLNAPLNALLLLMQDDDVALRANVDWDVGASASVGNGHLTVHDRLFLHSFLATSDAAASILQQLLSVRIVSAVFGVVSDDMLEIEGMTFFDPITTTPRLTKPRKNVIYLSPTMEQQLYVLAEYLYSNPPPSVKSIIRSKEASEISKLLRKTLLTFDAPLSPADILDDDDELGDYLPTEGDVMVIGLTKSDVGTIAEHLETFEESRVFLIFSELALLFEELRAAFRNKASAHRLVFATNLPHWAEIEMPTDRVDNLNSVVPDRSLWSPMALLGFVTGRLMESILERMENVNPGLLADLFFKESLITVDGMWYGPYTDDCDIGKPIEGNHCIHNYGATHISVWSMARVLRSDVPLLQNPTTPSMEYIDPDAVVLTGAAIAGIGIAVFASLLLLAALGALLYFTMNRTRDNASAPKEPMEPVTIIFTDIESSTAIWAAHPELMPDAVAAHHRVIRRLIEKYDCYEVKTVGDSFMIACKGAYPAARLVWELQVSFLNHDWGTGVFDEIYRDAERERRSEDREYNPPTAYLDSEVYSRLWHGLRVRIGIHTGLCDIRRDEVTKGYDYYGQTTNMAARTESVANGGQVLMTRGTYFSLSSTERQEFGVTSLGLVPLRGVPEPVEMYQLDAVAGRVFAPLRFDREACCEQEDGTSTSASDHGSTVVELSESAQWVVASLRAVLRAFSTSQRQKLLMPICERWNVSIPRKPLPMWGEEHCEAIMRSIGAKIGSVVDHPAATDATMTGSTVTNDSVIFISGNPEAQR
;
A
#
# COMPACT_ATOMS: atom_id res chain seq x y z
N MET A 1 36.83 19.05 50.14
CA MET A 1 38.29 19.08 50.32
C MET A 1 38.94 19.07 48.94
N THR A 2 39.92 19.95 48.73
CA THR A 2 41.12 19.75 47.87
C THR A 2 40.91 19.24 46.43
N THR A 3 40.88 20.14 45.43
CA THR A 3 42.06 20.60 44.64
C THR A 3 42.70 19.48 43.79
N THR A 4 42.95 19.57 42.49
CA THR A 4 42.80 20.56 41.40
C THR A 4 43.60 19.96 40.24
N LYS A 5 43.14 20.14 38.98
CA LYS A 5 43.99 20.28 37.77
C LYS A 5 44.81 19.04 37.32
N ALA A 6 45.20 18.91 36.06
CA ALA A 6 44.71 19.47 34.78
C ALA A 6 45.49 18.80 33.62
N SER A 7 45.18 19.22 32.39
CA SER A 7 46.04 19.19 31.19
C SER A 7 45.87 18.00 30.26
N CYS A 8 45.03 18.19 29.25
CA CYS A 8 45.28 17.63 27.93
C CYS A 8 46.22 18.60 27.20
N HIS A 9 47.36 18.13 26.68
CA HIS A 9 48.24 18.94 25.84
C HIS A 9 48.61 18.16 24.57
N ILE A 10 48.27 18.76 23.43
CA ILE A 10 48.63 18.29 22.09
C ILE A 10 50.14 18.43 21.90
N SER A 11 50.80 17.41 21.35
CA SER A 11 52.21 17.50 20.94
C SER A 11 52.35 18.10 19.54
N SER A 12 53.19 19.12 19.42
CA SER A 12 53.60 19.74 18.17
C SER A 12 54.90 19.14 17.63
N ASP A 13 55.11 19.27 16.32
CA ASP A 13 56.28 19.98 15.77
C ASP A 13 55.98 20.37 14.31
N SER A 14 56.39 21.52 13.77
CA SER A 14 57.17 22.67 14.28
C SER A 14 56.86 23.93 13.41
N ALA A 15 57.37 25.16 13.58
CA ALA A 15 58.36 25.72 14.50
C ALA A 15 58.23 27.27 14.60
N LEU A 16 58.67 27.88 15.71
CA LEU A 16 59.17 29.28 15.85
C LEU A 16 58.15 30.45 15.63
N ARG A 17 58.14 31.57 16.37
CA ARG A 17 59.03 32.11 17.42
C ARG A 17 58.30 33.21 18.24
N ARG A 18 58.52 33.26 19.58
CA ARG A 18 58.70 34.43 20.50
C ARG A 18 58.02 35.79 20.17
N ASN A 19 57.51 36.62 21.10
CA ASN A 19 57.44 36.60 22.57
C ASN A 19 56.41 37.65 23.07
N SER A 20 55.52 37.22 23.98
CA SER A 20 55.26 37.76 25.33
C SER A 20 55.51 39.24 25.72
N ILE A 21 54.46 39.88 26.26
CA ILE A 21 54.33 40.61 27.57
C ILE A 21 52.85 41.07 27.63
N ALA A 22 51.95 40.45 28.39
CA ALA A 22 51.82 40.35 29.84
C ALA A 22 51.22 41.60 30.53
N ALA A 23 49.88 41.57 30.66
CA ALA A 23 49.06 42.10 31.75
C ALA A 23 49.29 43.54 32.27
N THR A 24 48.32 44.42 32.00
CA THR A 24 47.69 45.35 32.98
C THR A 24 46.38 45.91 32.42
N ALA A 25 45.55 46.50 33.29
CA ALA A 25 44.35 47.28 32.97
C ALA A 25 43.12 46.56 32.35
N PRO A 26 42.43 45.69 33.11
CA PRO A 26 40.99 45.43 32.94
C PRO A 26 40.11 46.65 33.34
N LEU A 27 40.56 47.86 33.00
CA LEU A 27 39.93 49.15 33.31
C LEU A 27 39.22 49.76 32.08
N LEU A 28 39.47 49.21 30.88
CA LEU A 28 38.92 49.69 29.61
C LEU A 28 37.56 49.04 29.24
N LEU A 29 37.24 47.86 29.76
CA LEU A 29 35.95 47.21 29.50
C LEU A 29 34.77 47.78 30.31
N LEU A 30 35.05 48.50 31.41
CA LEU A 30 34.03 49.14 32.25
C LEU A 30 33.71 50.60 31.84
N LEU A 31 34.38 51.12 30.81
CA LEU A 31 34.19 52.47 30.26
C LEU A 31 33.58 52.49 28.84
N ALA A 32 33.27 51.32 28.27
CA ALA A 32 32.60 51.18 26.98
C ALA A 32 31.05 51.02 27.10
N LEU A 33 30.51 50.98 28.32
CA LEU A 33 29.06 50.84 28.60
C LEU A 33 28.31 52.18 28.75
N THR A 34 28.94 53.30 28.40
CA THR A 34 28.31 54.63 28.34
C THR A 34 28.65 55.35 27.04
N LEU A 35 28.39 54.71 25.90
CA LEU A 35 28.01 55.45 24.71
C LEU A 35 26.54 55.86 24.88
N PRO A 36 26.14 57.08 24.47
CA PRO A 36 24.78 57.55 24.68
C PRO A 36 23.80 56.64 23.94
N VAL A 37 22.66 56.37 24.57
CA VAL A 37 21.45 55.98 23.84
C VAL A 37 21.20 57.09 22.83
N GLY A 38 21.46 56.81 21.55
CA GLY A 38 21.07 57.71 20.48
C GLY A 38 19.57 57.93 20.59
N ASN A 39 19.12 59.18 20.46
CA ASN A 39 17.70 59.50 20.40
C ASN A 39 17.02 58.53 19.44
N GLY A 40 16.08 57.73 19.93
CA GLY A 40 15.36 56.79 19.09
C GLY A 40 14.53 57.57 18.09
N GLU A 41 15.00 57.69 16.86
CA GLU A 41 14.18 58.17 15.75
C GLU A 41 12.98 57.22 15.62
N VAL A 42 11.79 57.78 15.80
CA VAL A 42 10.55 57.04 15.62
C VAL A 42 10.45 56.67 14.15
N THR A 43 10.62 55.39 13.85
CA THR A 43 10.56 54.90 12.46
C THR A 43 9.13 55.05 11.97
N GLN A 44 8.92 55.89 10.97
CA GLN A 44 7.61 56.03 10.34
C GLN A 44 7.44 54.94 9.30
N VAL A 45 6.31 54.24 9.40
CA VAL A 45 5.91 53.13 8.53
C VAL A 45 4.61 53.56 7.87
N ASN A 46 4.65 53.76 6.55
CA ASN A 46 3.45 53.96 5.76
C ASN A 46 2.93 52.58 5.31
N VAL A 47 1.61 52.41 5.28
CA VAL A 47 0.95 51.17 4.86
C VAL A 47 -0.04 51.49 3.75
N LEU A 48 0.27 51.05 2.52
CA LEU A 48 -0.58 51.19 1.35
C LEU A 48 -1.56 50.01 1.27
N SER A 49 -2.86 50.27 1.35
CA SER A 49 -3.88 49.22 1.21
C SER A 49 -4.34 49.08 -0.25
N LEU A 50 -3.91 48.01 -0.93
CA LEU A 50 -4.37 47.61 -2.27
C LEU A 50 -5.53 46.60 -2.20
N MET A 51 -6.28 46.60 -1.09
CA MET A 51 -7.45 45.76 -0.88
C MET A 51 -8.71 46.31 -1.58
N TYR A 52 -8.67 47.55 -2.05
CA TYR A 52 -9.77 48.20 -2.76
C TYR A 52 -9.63 47.96 -4.27
N THR A 53 -10.53 47.15 -4.84
CA THR A 53 -10.58 46.80 -6.27
C THR A 53 -12.05 46.64 -6.71
N THR A 54 -12.33 46.71 -8.01
CA THR A 54 -13.67 46.47 -8.58
C THR A 54 -14.08 44.99 -8.62
N GLU A 55 -13.12 44.07 -8.43
CA GLU A 55 -13.35 42.62 -8.43
C GLU A 55 -13.94 42.08 -7.11
N PHE A 56 -13.84 42.85 -6.03
CA PHE A 56 -14.27 42.48 -4.68
C PHE A 56 -15.25 43.54 -4.14
N PRO A 57 -16.22 43.18 -3.29
CA PRO A 57 -17.04 44.15 -2.56
C PRO A 57 -16.17 45.14 -1.76
N VAL A 58 -16.51 46.43 -1.79
CA VAL A 58 -15.79 47.46 -1.01
C VAL A 58 -15.93 47.18 0.50
N GLU A 59 -17.03 46.55 0.89
CA GLU A 59 -17.31 46.07 2.23
C GLU A 59 -16.24 45.09 2.74
N ASP A 60 -15.77 44.16 1.89
CA ASP A 60 -14.77 43.15 2.26
C ASP A 60 -13.41 43.81 2.59
N ALA A 61 -13.02 44.83 1.81
CA ALA A 61 -11.83 45.64 2.07
C ALA A 61 -11.94 46.47 3.37
N VAL A 62 -13.11 47.07 3.62
CA VAL A 62 -13.38 47.83 4.86
C VAL A 62 -13.35 46.92 6.09
N LEU A 63 -13.85 45.68 5.99
CA LEU A 63 -13.84 44.70 7.07
C LEU A 63 -12.42 44.21 7.37
N PHE A 64 -11.61 43.95 6.35
CA PHE A 64 -10.18 43.67 6.51
C PHE A 64 -9.43 44.84 7.20
N ASP A 65 -9.61 46.08 6.70
CA ASP A 65 -9.04 47.30 7.30
C ASP A 65 -9.46 47.45 8.78
N LYS A 66 -10.73 47.14 9.13
CA LYS A 66 -11.22 47.15 10.53
C LYS A 66 -10.48 46.12 11.39
N GLY A 67 -10.40 44.87 10.96
CA GLY A 67 -9.71 43.80 11.68
C GLY A 67 -8.24 44.11 11.94
N LEU A 68 -7.55 44.64 10.93
CA LEU A 68 -6.16 45.11 11.04
C LEU A 68 -6.00 46.21 12.10
N ASN A 69 -6.90 47.20 12.12
CA ASN A 69 -6.88 48.28 13.10
C ASN A 69 -7.14 47.80 14.54
N VAL A 70 -7.97 46.76 14.73
CA VAL A 70 -8.19 46.12 16.05
C VAL A 70 -6.86 45.61 16.63
N SER A 71 -6.12 44.79 15.87
CA SER A 71 -4.83 44.24 16.32
C SER A 71 -3.80 45.35 16.55
N LEU A 72 -3.62 46.27 15.60
CA LEU A 72 -2.63 47.36 15.73
C LEU A 72 -2.93 48.30 16.91
N MET A 73 -4.21 48.51 17.24
CA MET A 73 -4.59 49.25 18.45
C MET A 73 -4.22 48.49 19.73
N ALA A 74 -4.48 47.17 19.79
CA ALA A 74 -4.12 46.33 20.93
C ALA A 74 -2.60 46.27 21.16
N ARG A 75 -1.82 46.09 20.08
CA ARG A 75 -0.33 45.98 20.12
C ARG A 75 0.40 47.34 20.23
N ARG A 76 -0.32 48.47 20.26
CA ARG A 76 0.26 49.83 20.31
C ARG A 76 1.23 50.07 21.46
N LEU A 77 1.04 49.39 22.60
CA LEU A 77 1.93 49.45 23.76
C LEU A 77 3.19 48.57 23.59
N GLU A 78 3.08 47.47 22.85
CA GLU A 78 4.17 46.50 22.61
C GLU A 78 5.20 47.03 21.62
N LEU A 79 4.78 47.87 20.66
CA LEU A 79 5.65 48.61 19.73
C LEU A 79 6.49 49.72 20.40
N LYS A 80 6.39 49.88 21.74
CA LYS A 80 7.22 50.76 22.61
C LYS A 80 7.35 52.22 22.16
N GLY A 81 6.44 52.72 21.33
CA GLY A 81 6.49 54.06 20.75
C GLY A 81 7.67 54.32 19.80
N GLN A 82 8.40 53.28 19.38
CA GLN A 82 9.53 53.40 18.43
C GLN A 82 9.09 53.39 16.97
N VAL A 83 7.86 52.97 16.69
CA VAL A 83 7.28 52.86 15.35
C VAL A 83 5.97 53.63 15.29
N LYS A 84 5.77 54.43 14.24
CA LYS A 84 4.49 55.12 13.95
C LYS A 84 3.94 54.65 12.61
N VAL A 85 2.76 54.03 12.64
CA VAL A 85 2.07 53.54 11.44
C VAL A 85 1.11 54.62 10.90
N GLU A 86 1.16 54.89 9.59
CA GLU A 86 0.24 55.77 8.86
C GLU A 86 -0.33 55.03 7.63
N PHE A 87 -1.65 55.08 7.43
CA PHE A 87 -2.30 54.39 6.30
C PHE A 87 -2.43 55.29 5.07
N ILE A 88 -2.07 54.74 3.91
CA ILE A 88 -2.29 55.34 2.58
C ILE A 88 -3.40 54.53 1.89
N ARG A 89 -4.39 55.24 1.34
CA ARG A 89 -5.44 54.65 0.50
C ARG A 89 -5.27 55.10 -0.95
N PRO A 90 -5.65 54.27 -1.95
CA PRO A 90 -5.74 54.68 -3.34
C PRO A 90 -6.70 55.87 -3.53
N ALA A 91 -6.53 56.64 -4.59
CA ALA A 91 -7.37 57.81 -4.88
C ALA A 91 -8.84 57.42 -5.17
N ALA A 92 -9.06 56.24 -5.75
CA ALA A 92 -10.37 55.63 -5.99
C ALA A 92 -10.25 54.08 -6.03
N PRO A 93 -11.32 53.30 -5.79
CA PRO A 93 -11.28 51.82 -5.79
C PRO A 93 -10.95 51.17 -7.15
N ASP A 94 -11.00 51.93 -8.24
CA ASP A 94 -10.65 51.54 -9.60
C ASP A 94 -9.29 52.10 -10.05
N SER A 95 -8.47 52.62 -9.12
CA SER A 95 -7.13 53.13 -9.42
C SER A 95 -6.22 51.99 -9.92
N PRO A 96 -5.52 52.16 -11.06
CA PRO A 96 -4.48 51.23 -11.47
C PRO A 96 -3.42 51.03 -10.37
N ILE A 97 -3.00 49.78 -10.17
CA ILE A 97 -2.14 49.38 -9.04
C ILE A 97 -0.74 49.96 -9.16
N ASP A 98 -0.17 49.99 -10.36
CA ASP A 98 1.08 50.68 -10.69
C ASP A 98 1.05 52.15 -10.24
N VAL A 99 -0.01 52.88 -10.59
CA VAL A 99 -0.22 54.28 -10.20
C VAL A 99 -0.37 54.43 -8.68
N ALA A 100 -1.06 53.51 -8.01
CA ALA A 100 -1.21 53.52 -6.55
C ALA A 100 0.14 53.23 -5.84
N ILE A 101 0.96 52.34 -6.38
CA ILE A 101 2.32 52.03 -5.90
C ILE A 101 3.23 53.26 -6.03
N GLU A 102 3.28 53.91 -7.20
CA GLU A 102 4.07 55.12 -7.42
C GLU A 102 3.70 56.23 -6.42
N GLN A 103 2.39 56.49 -6.24
CA GLN A 103 1.89 57.47 -5.29
C GLN A 103 2.26 57.12 -3.85
N GLY A 104 2.12 55.85 -3.47
CA GLY A 104 2.53 55.35 -2.15
C GLY A 104 4.03 55.50 -1.92
N ALA A 105 4.86 55.16 -2.91
CA ALA A 105 6.31 55.29 -2.86
C ALA A 105 6.76 56.76 -2.67
N GLN A 106 6.18 57.68 -3.46
CA GLN A 106 6.44 59.13 -3.36
C GLN A 106 6.03 59.71 -1.99
N GLN A 107 4.89 59.28 -1.44
CA GLN A 107 4.44 59.70 -0.10
C GLN A 107 5.27 59.09 1.05
N SER A 108 6.13 58.11 0.74
CA SER A 108 6.90 57.32 1.70
C SER A 108 8.41 57.50 1.56
N VAL A 109 8.87 58.57 0.91
CA VAL A 109 10.30 58.90 0.82
C VAL A 109 10.86 59.13 2.23
N GLY A 110 11.93 58.42 2.58
CA GLY A 110 12.52 58.43 3.93
C GLY A 110 11.73 57.65 4.99
N LYS A 111 10.69 56.90 4.58
CA LYS A 111 9.88 56.03 5.44
C LYS A 111 9.90 54.58 4.95
N LEU A 112 9.64 53.63 5.85
CA LEU A 112 9.32 52.26 5.46
C LEU A 112 7.93 52.28 4.78
N LEU A 113 7.76 51.52 3.70
CA LEU A 113 6.47 51.33 3.03
C LEU A 113 6.14 49.84 3.03
N LEU A 114 4.98 49.50 3.58
CA LEU A 114 4.38 48.17 3.48
C LEU A 114 3.18 48.23 2.53
N VAL A 115 2.90 47.13 1.83
CA VAL A 115 1.72 46.99 0.97
C VAL A 115 0.83 45.88 1.54
N LEU A 116 -0.47 46.11 1.59
CA LEU A 116 -1.50 45.09 1.91
C LEU A 116 -2.23 44.70 0.63
N GLY A 117 -2.50 43.41 0.44
CA GLY A 117 -2.98 42.89 -0.84
C GLY A 117 -1.84 42.86 -1.87
N PRO A 118 -2.11 42.90 -3.18
CA PRO A 118 -3.42 43.17 -3.78
C PRO A 118 -4.37 41.97 -3.80
N LEU A 119 -5.62 42.24 -4.17
CA LEU A 119 -6.68 41.25 -4.37
C LEU A 119 -6.91 40.98 -5.86
N GLY A 120 -6.98 39.70 -6.26
CA GLY A 120 -7.24 39.27 -7.64
C GLY A 120 -5.96 38.88 -8.39
N ASP A 121 -6.08 37.91 -9.30
CA ASP A 121 -4.93 37.30 -9.98
C ASP A 121 -4.23 38.28 -10.94
N ASP A 122 -4.98 39.03 -11.75
CA ASP A 122 -4.42 40.08 -12.65
C ASP A 122 -3.69 41.16 -11.85
N ASN A 123 -4.30 41.60 -10.75
CA ASN A 123 -3.74 42.60 -9.84
C ASN A 123 -2.43 42.15 -9.18
N ILE A 124 -2.30 40.86 -8.86
CA ILE A 124 -1.05 40.26 -8.37
C ILE A 124 0.02 40.24 -9.47
N GLN A 125 -0.32 39.93 -10.73
CA GLN A 125 0.66 39.97 -11.83
C GLN A 125 1.13 41.41 -12.16
N ILE A 126 0.23 42.39 -12.09
CA ILE A 126 0.59 43.82 -12.24
C ILE A 126 1.52 44.27 -11.11
N PHE A 127 1.20 43.91 -9.86
CA PHE A 127 2.08 44.17 -8.72
C PHE A 127 3.47 43.56 -8.92
N LYS A 128 3.55 42.34 -9.46
CA LYS A 128 4.84 41.69 -9.78
C LYS A 128 5.74 42.51 -10.69
N GLY A 129 5.17 43.13 -11.73
CA GLY A 129 5.93 43.98 -12.64
C GLY A 129 6.41 45.30 -12.02
N ALA A 130 5.75 45.81 -10.98
CA ALA A 130 5.99 47.13 -10.40
C ALA A 130 6.81 47.14 -9.09
N MET A 131 6.95 45.99 -8.42
CA MET A 131 7.53 45.90 -7.07
C MET A 131 9.06 45.86 -7.03
N GLU A 132 9.72 45.34 -8.07
CA GLU A 132 11.20 45.22 -8.14
C GLU A 132 11.89 46.61 -8.05
N GLU A 133 11.32 47.63 -8.69
CA GLU A 133 11.89 48.99 -8.71
C GLU A 133 11.86 49.69 -7.33
N HIS A 134 11.01 49.22 -6.41
CA HIS A 134 10.73 49.92 -5.15
C HIS A 134 11.04 49.10 -3.88
N GLU A 135 11.55 47.88 -4.04
CA GLU A 135 11.86 46.92 -2.96
C GLU A 135 10.68 46.70 -2.00
N LEU A 136 9.47 46.51 -2.55
CA LEU A 136 8.24 46.39 -1.76
C LEU A 136 7.86 44.93 -1.50
N VAL A 137 7.14 44.69 -0.41
CA VAL A 137 6.53 43.40 -0.09
C VAL A 137 5.02 43.59 0.11
N ALA A 138 4.25 42.77 -0.60
CA ALA A 138 2.80 42.62 -0.47
C ALA A 138 2.47 41.61 0.64
N PHE A 139 1.83 42.07 1.71
CA PHE A 139 1.31 41.23 2.79
C PHE A 139 -0.13 40.81 2.50
N THR A 140 -0.40 39.52 2.68
CA THR A 140 -1.74 38.93 2.49
C THR A 140 -2.37 39.21 1.10
N PRO A 141 -1.64 39.06 -0.02
CA PRO A 141 -2.28 39.04 -1.34
C PRO A 141 -3.22 37.84 -1.46
N ILE A 142 -4.39 38.02 -2.09
CA ILE A 142 -5.39 36.95 -2.27
C ILE A 142 -5.63 36.75 -3.76
N ALA A 143 -5.26 35.58 -4.28
CA ALA A 143 -5.57 35.16 -5.64
C ALA A 143 -6.63 34.05 -5.63
N THR A 144 -7.34 33.88 -6.74
CA THR A 144 -8.26 32.75 -6.96
C THR A 144 -7.57 31.56 -7.62
N SER A 145 -6.42 31.77 -8.27
CA SER A 145 -5.69 30.72 -8.97
C SER A 145 -4.24 30.56 -8.51
N SER A 146 -3.63 29.50 -9.01
CA SER A 146 -2.26 29.18 -8.73
C SER A 146 -1.22 30.00 -9.50
N GLU A 147 -1.60 30.76 -10.53
CA GLU A 147 -0.66 31.48 -11.40
C GLU A 147 0.14 32.58 -10.66
N GLY A 148 -0.36 33.07 -9.51
CA GLY A 148 0.35 34.01 -8.64
C GLY A 148 1.40 33.39 -7.70
N TYR A 149 1.14 32.21 -7.11
CA TYR A 149 1.98 31.67 -6.03
C TYR A 149 3.14 30.83 -6.60
N GLY A 150 4.31 31.44 -6.69
CA GLY A 150 5.60 30.76 -6.75
C GLY A 150 6.51 31.33 -5.68
N TRP A 151 7.76 30.86 -5.59
CA TRP A 151 8.75 31.57 -4.79
C TRP A 151 8.99 32.96 -5.37
N ASP A 152 8.70 33.97 -4.57
CA ASP A 152 8.77 35.38 -4.91
C ASP A 152 8.98 36.16 -3.60
N PRO A 153 10.13 36.82 -3.38
CA PRO A 153 10.43 37.49 -2.11
C PRO A 153 9.59 38.75 -1.87
N HIS A 154 8.84 39.21 -2.87
CA HIS A 154 7.98 40.38 -2.76
C HIS A 154 6.52 40.05 -2.43
N LEU A 155 6.15 38.77 -2.36
CA LEU A 155 4.81 38.31 -1.97
C LEU A 155 4.88 37.57 -0.64
N TYR A 156 4.07 37.94 0.35
CA TYR A 156 4.04 37.33 1.68
C TYR A 156 2.64 36.86 2.04
N TYR A 157 2.32 35.61 1.69
CA TYR A 157 1.01 35.01 1.94
C TYR A 157 0.91 34.52 3.38
N LEU A 158 -0.16 34.91 4.09
CA LEU A 158 -0.46 34.37 5.43
C LEU A 158 -1.35 33.12 5.35
N THR A 159 -2.15 33.01 4.29
CA THR A 159 -3.03 31.86 4.03
C THR A 159 -2.29 30.79 3.22
N VAL A 160 -2.96 29.64 3.07
CA VAL A 160 -2.56 28.56 2.16
C VAL A 160 -2.91 28.94 0.71
N GLY A 161 -2.29 28.28 -0.26
CA GLY A 161 -2.49 28.56 -1.69
C GLY A 161 -3.75 27.90 -2.31
N PRO A 162 -4.34 28.49 -3.38
CA PRO A 162 -5.53 28.01 -4.08
C PRO A 162 -5.53 26.53 -4.47
N ASP A 163 -4.40 25.95 -4.88
CA ASP A 163 -4.31 24.53 -5.23
C ASP A 163 -4.61 23.61 -4.03
N ALA A 164 -4.24 24.03 -2.82
CA ALA A 164 -4.54 23.26 -1.62
C ALA A 164 -6.05 23.29 -1.30
N GLU A 165 -6.71 24.41 -1.56
CA GLU A 165 -8.16 24.52 -1.46
C GLU A 165 -8.86 23.63 -2.49
N LEU A 166 -8.43 23.67 -3.76
CA LEU A 166 -8.97 22.80 -4.82
C LEU A 166 -8.77 21.32 -4.48
N MET A 167 -7.59 20.95 -4.00
CA MET A 167 -7.28 19.60 -3.53
C MET A 167 -8.20 19.17 -2.38
N ALA A 168 -8.40 20.04 -1.38
CA ALA A 168 -9.30 19.75 -0.26
C ALA A 168 -10.77 19.62 -0.71
N LEU A 169 -11.23 20.47 -1.65
CA LEU A 169 -12.58 20.38 -2.25
C LEU A 169 -12.77 19.08 -3.05
N VAL A 170 -11.76 18.63 -3.81
CA VAL A 170 -11.77 17.35 -4.53
C VAL A 170 -11.80 16.16 -3.57
N ARG A 171 -10.91 16.13 -2.55
CA ARG A 171 -10.93 15.13 -1.47
C ARG A 171 -12.29 15.08 -0.78
N TYR A 172 -12.88 16.23 -0.52
CA TYR A 172 -14.19 16.32 0.14
C TYR A 172 -15.32 15.81 -0.76
N ALA A 173 -15.36 16.16 -2.05
CA ALA A 173 -16.39 15.68 -2.98
C ALA A 173 -16.33 14.16 -3.21
N VAL A 174 -15.13 13.60 -3.37
CA VAL A 174 -14.92 12.21 -3.79
C VAL A 174 -14.77 11.24 -2.60
N GLY A 175 -14.08 11.67 -1.54
CA GLY A 175 -13.91 10.89 -0.30
C GLY A 175 -15.04 11.16 0.68
N VAL A 176 -15.14 12.37 1.23
CA VAL A 176 -16.07 12.68 2.34
C VAL A 176 -17.55 12.65 1.94
N LEU A 177 -17.89 13.09 0.72
CA LEU A 177 -19.24 12.99 0.18
C LEU A 177 -19.46 11.74 -0.68
N GLY A 178 -18.42 10.99 -1.05
CA GLY A 178 -18.51 9.75 -1.83
C GLY A 178 -19.16 9.91 -3.22
N LEU A 179 -19.11 11.10 -3.84
CA LEU A 179 -19.92 11.41 -5.03
C LEU A 179 -19.28 10.89 -6.32
N GLN A 180 -20.06 10.17 -7.11
CA GLN A 180 -19.61 9.59 -8.38
C GLN A 180 -19.54 10.63 -9.50
N ARG A 181 -20.54 11.53 -9.60
CA ARG A 181 -20.67 12.46 -10.71
C ARG A 181 -20.27 13.88 -10.33
N VAL A 182 -18.97 14.16 -10.41
CA VAL A 182 -18.41 15.51 -10.25
C VAL A 182 -18.41 16.23 -11.60
N GLY A 183 -19.10 17.37 -11.67
CA GLY A 183 -19.03 18.32 -12.77
C GLY A 183 -18.13 19.51 -12.46
N VAL A 184 -17.65 20.21 -13.48
CA VAL A 184 -16.82 21.41 -13.32
C VAL A 184 -17.31 22.54 -14.22
N MET A 185 -17.31 23.77 -13.71
CA MET A 185 -17.50 25.00 -14.50
C MET A 185 -16.25 25.86 -14.47
N TYR A 186 -15.76 26.28 -15.64
CA TYR A 186 -14.62 27.20 -15.77
C TYR A 186 -14.78 28.04 -17.05
N VAL A 187 -14.01 29.12 -17.22
CA VAL A 187 -14.05 29.98 -18.42
C VAL A 187 -12.81 29.73 -19.28
N LYS A 188 -12.99 29.43 -20.58
CA LYS A 188 -11.93 28.85 -21.45
C LYS A 188 -10.75 29.79 -21.71
N ASP A 189 -11.04 31.06 -21.94
CA ASP A 189 -10.09 32.09 -22.40
C ASP A 189 -9.33 32.79 -21.27
N THR A 190 -9.75 32.61 -20.01
CA THR A 190 -8.99 33.04 -18.82
C THR A 190 -7.95 31.98 -18.43
N SER A 191 -6.65 32.35 -18.34
CA SER A 191 -5.56 31.41 -18.00
C SER A 191 -5.74 30.80 -16.61
N PHE A 192 -6.13 31.63 -15.65
CA PHE A 192 -6.36 31.29 -14.24
C PHE A 192 -7.35 30.12 -14.09
N SER A 193 -8.57 30.26 -14.61
CA SER A 193 -9.60 29.22 -14.55
C SER A 193 -9.20 27.94 -15.30
N ARG A 194 -8.47 28.07 -16.41
CA ARG A 194 -7.99 26.91 -17.18
C ARG A 194 -6.95 26.11 -16.41
N LYS A 195 -5.97 26.77 -15.78
CA LYS A 195 -4.95 26.12 -14.94
C LYS A 195 -5.57 25.44 -13.72
N SER A 196 -6.56 26.08 -13.09
CA SER A 196 -7.33 25.46 -12.00
C SER A 196 -8.08 24.20 -12.46
N PHE A 197 -8.67 24.21 -13.67
CA PHE A 197 -9.28 23.03 -14.27
C PHE A 197 -8.25 21.92 -14.55
N GLU A 198 -7.13 22.23 -15.22
CA GLU A 198 -6.04 21.28 -15.52
C GLU A 198 -5.49 20.62 -14.24
N PHE A 199 -5.39 21.38 -13.14
CA PHE A 199 -4.98 20.86 -11.83
C PHE A 199 -6.03 19.91 -11.22
N VAL A 200 -7.31 20.29 -11.22
CA VAL A 200 -8.41 19.43 -10.75
C VAL A 200 -8.53 18.15 -11.58
N GLU A 201 -8.40 18.24 -12.90
CA GLU A 201 -8.42 17.08 -13.81
C GLU A 201 -7.29 16.11 -13.49
N LYS A 202 -6.07 16.61 -13.27
CA LYS A 202 -4.90 15.81 -12.86
C LYS A 202 -5.08 15.15 -11.48
N LEU A 203 -5.74 15.83 -10.53
CA LEU A 203 -6.05 15.24 -9.22
C LEU A 203 -7.08 14.11 -9.35
N MET A 204 -8.18 14.34 -10.08
CA MET A 204 -9.22 13.34 -10.32
C MET A 204 -8.62 12.07 -10.97
N MET A 205 -7.84 12.23 -12.05
CA MET A 205 -7.18 11.10 -12.72
C MET A 205 -6.29 10.28 -11.78
N ARG A 206 -5.52 10.95 -10.90
CA ARG A 206 -4.65 10.27 -9.91
C ARG A 206 -5.42 9.53 -8.83
N MET A 207 -6.64 9.97 -8.52
CA MET A 207 -7.54 9.26 -7.62
C MET A 207 -8.28 8.10 -8.31
N GLY A 208 -8.03 7.84 -9.60
CA GLY A 208 -8.73 6.82 -10.37
C GLY A 208 -10.14 7.23 -10.85
N HIS A 209 -10.43 8.54 -10.90
CA HIS A 209 -11.75 9.08 -11.23
C HIS A 209 -11.69 10.08 -12.39
N ASN A 210 -12.78 10.18 -13.15
CA ASN A 210 -12.91 11.15 -14.26
C ASN A 210 -13.95 12.22 -13.92
N ILE A 211 -13.72 13.43 -14.42
CA ILE A 211 -14.75 14.49 -14.39
C ILE A 211 -15.91 14.06 -15.29
N SER A 212 -17.13 14.07 -14.75
CA SER A 212 -18.31 13.52 -15.44
C SER A 212 -18.93 14.48 -16.46
N CYS A 213 -18.81 15.79 -16.23
CA CYS A 213 -19.26 16.82 -17.17
C CYS A 213 -18.52 18.14 -16.94
N VAL A 214 -18.41 18.93 -18.01
CA VAL A 214 -17.66 20.19 -18.01
C VAL A 214 -18.47 21.26 -18.72
N PHE A 215 -18.70 22.39 -18.06
CA PHE A 215 -19.30 23.58 -18.67
C PHE A 215 -18.22 24.65 -18.85
N ALA A 216 -17.85 24.91 -20.10
CA ALA A 216 -16.65 25.68 -20.44
C ALA A 216 -16.90 26.73 -21.54
N PRO A 217 -17.61 27.83 -21.25
CA PRO A 217 -17.86 28.89 -22.21
C PRO A 217 -16.65 29.83 -22.42
N GLU A 218 -16.72 30.68 -23.45
CA GLU A 218 -15.83 31.82 -23.68
C GLU A 218 -16.32 33.05 -22.88
N SER A 219 -15.42 33.95 -22.46
CA SER A 219 -15.78 35.10 -21.63
C SER A 219 -16.72 36.09 -22.33
N GLY A 220 -17.57 36.74 -21.55
CA GLY A 220 -18.58 37.68 -22.03
C GLY A 220 -19.80 37.00 -22.68
N PHE A 221 -19.89 35.66 -22.67
CA PHE A 221 -20.99 34.91 -23.29
C PHE A 221 -22.38 35.38 -22.84
N SER A 222 -22.53 35.76 -21.56
CA SER A 222 -23.77 36.28 -20.99
C SER A 222 -24.28 37.56 -21.68
N SER A 223 -23.40 38.26 -22.41
CA SER A 223 -23.73 39.45 -23.21
C SER A 223 -23.70 39.24 -24.73
N ALA A 224 -23.20 38.10 -25.23
CA ALA A 224 -22.93 37.90 -26.66
C ALA A 224 -24.17 37.64 -27.54
N GLY A 225 -25.37 37.51 -26.95
CA GLY A 225 -26.64 37.33 -27.67
C GLY A 225 -26.84 35.97 -28.36
N ASN A 226 -25.80 35.12 -28.40
CA ASN A 226 -25.77 33.88 -29.17
C ASN A 226 -26.35 32.67 -28.39
N LYS A 227 -27.58 32.82 -27.88
CA LYS A 227 -28.21 31.88 -26.91
C LYS A 227 -28.23 30.42 -27.34
N VAL A 228 -28.41 30.14 -28.63
CA VAL A 228 -28.59 28.78 -29.16
C VAL A 228 -27.40 27.86 -28.87
N SER A 229 -26.17 28.37 -28.93
CA SER A 229 -24.97 27.57 -28.60
C SER A 229 -24.89 27.29 -27.10
N LEU A 230 -25.17 28.30 -26.28
CA LEU A 230 -25.11 28.24 -24.82
C LEU A 230 -26.14 27.27 -24.24
N ASP A 231 -27.38 27.32 -24.74
CA ASP A 231 -28.44 26.39 -24.35
C ASP A 231 -28.03 24.95 -24.71
N SER A 232 -27.32 24.73 -25.83
CA SER A 232 -26.85 23.39 -26.21
C SER A 232 -25.70 22.85 -25.34
N GLU A 233 -24.80 23.70 -24.88
CA GLU A 233 -23.74 23.33 -23.91
C GLU A 233 -24.34 23.07 -22.52
N TRP A 234 -25.33 23.88 -22.11
CA TRP A 234 -26.07 23.65 -20.86
C TRP A 234 -26.82 22.31 -20.88
N GLU A 235 -27.53 22.00 -21.97
CA GLU A 235 -28.27 20.75 -22.07
C GLU A 235 -27.35 19.51 -22.00
N GLN A 236 -26.15 19.58 -22.58
CA GLN A 236 -25.14 18.51 -22.42
C GLN A 236 -24.65 18.38 -20.98
N PHE A 237 -24.35 19.50 -20.32
CA PHE A 237 -23.91 19.51 -18.92
C PHE A 237 -25.00 18.97 -17.97
N ALA A 238 -26.22 19.47 -18.09
CA ALA A 238 -27.35 19.07 -17.24
C ALA A 238 -27.82 17.63 -17.52
N ALA A 239 -27.68 17.12 -18.75
CA ALA A 239 -27.98 15.73 -19.08
C ALA A 239 -27.04 14.72 -18.38
N ALA A 240 -25.85 15.13 -17.95
CA ALA A 240 -24.93 14.27 -17.20
C ALA A 240 -25.31 14.11 -15.70
N LEU A 241 -26.35 14.80 -15.23
CA LEU A 241 -26.87 14.72 -13.85
C LEU A 241 -25.77 14.85 -12.77
N PRO A 242 -24.99 15.96 -12.76
CA PRO A 242 -23.92 16.18 -11.78
C PRO A 242 -24.47 16.18 -10.36
N GLN A 243 -23.74 15.55 -9.44
CA GLN A 243 -24.06 15.50 -8.01
C GLN A 243 -23.27 16.54 -7.23
N ALA A 244 -22.05 16.83 -7.66
CA ALA A 244 -21.25 17.98 -7.23
C ALA A 244 -20.86 18.81 -8.45
N ILE A 245 -20.72 20.12 -8.25
CA ILE A 245 -20.24 21.06 -9.26
C ILE A 245 -19.13 21.90 -8.62
N LEU A 246 -17.91 21.77 -9.11
CA LEU A 246 -16.79 22.64 -8.75
C LEU A 246 -16.86 23.93 -9.59
N LEU A 247 -16.98 25.08 -8.93
CA LEU A 247 -17.02 26.39 -9.56
C LEU A 247 -15.61 26.99 -9.61
N LEU A 248 -14.98 26.96 -10.78
CA LEU A 248 -13.62 27.48 -11.05
C LEU A 248 -13.63 28.74 -11.94
N GLY A 249 -14.82 29.29 -12.22
CA GLY A 249 -15.00 30.51 -13.02
C GLY A 249 -14.74 31.80 -12.22
N PRO A 250 -14.33 32.89 -12.88
CA PRO A 250 -14.09 34.18 -12.23
C PRO A 250 -15.41 34.80 -11.72
N ARG A 251 -15.32 35.79 -10.83
CA ARG A 251 -16.49 36.56 -10.40
C ARG A 251 -17.00 37.41 -11.58
N GLY A 252 -18.23 37.17 -12.03
CA GLY A 252 -18.75 37.89 -13.18
C GLY A 252 -20.16 37.47 -13.61
N ARG A 253 -20.68 38.14 -14.64
CA ARG A 253 -22.01 37.88 -15.21
C ARG A 253 -22.18 36.45 -15.73
N ASP A 254 -21.08 35.88 -16.21
CA ASP A 254 -20.95 34.55 -16.79
C ASP A 254 -21.15 33.45 -15.73
N SER A 255 -20.32 33.45 -14.68
CA SER A 255 -20.51 32.57 -13.51
C SER A 255 -21.86 32.82 -12.82
N ARG A 256 -22.34 34.07 -12.80
CA ARG A 256 -23.67 34.40 -12.25
C ARG A 256 -24.78 33.73 -13.06
N TRP A 257 -24.73 33.79 -14.39
CA TRP A 257 -25.71 33.13 -15.26
C TRP A 257 -25.74 31.62 -15.00
N PHE A 258 -24.56 30.98 -14.89
CA PHE A 258 -24.46 29.55 -14.63
C PHE A 258 -25.08 29.16 -13.28
N VAL A 259 -24.76 29.87 -12.19
CA VAL A 259 -25.31 29.57 -10.86
C VAL A 259 -26.83 29.77 -10.80
N MET A 260 -27.36 30.82 -11.45
CA MET A 260 -28.82 30.99 -11.60
C MET A 260 -29.44 29.79 -12.32
N ARG A 261 -28.81 29.34 -13.42
CA ARG A 261 -29.29 28.20 -14.22
C ARG A 261 -29.25 26.86 -13.46
N VAL A 262 -28.25 26.67 -12.59
CA VAL A 262 -28.16 25.50 -11.69
C VAL A 262 -29.36 25.44 -10.75
N ALA A 263 -29.81 26.56 -10.19
CA ALA A 263 -31.00 26.61 -9.33
C ALA A 263 -32.32 26.41 -10.10
N GLU A 264 -32.41 26.93 -11.33
CA GLU A 264 -33.61 26.85 -12.18
C GLU A 264 -33.91 25.43 -12.71
N ASP A 265 -32.88 24.63 -13.03
CA ASP A 265 -33.04 23.33 -13.69
C ASP A 265 -33.19 22.20 -12.69
N ASN A 266 -34.30 21.45 -12.76
CA ASN A 266 -34.59 20.32 -11.88
C ASN A 266 -33.53 19.21 -11.90
N ARG A 267 -32.69 19.12 -12.94
CA ARG A 267 -31.59 18.14 -13.05
C ARG A 267 -30.39 18.52 -12.18
N THR A 268 -30.16 19.81 -11.94
CA THR A 268 -28.97 20.35 -11.24
C THR A 268 -29.30 21.10 -9.95
N SER A 269 -30.57 21.43 -9.70
CA SER A 269 -31.03 22.13 -8.48
C SER A 269 -30.82 21.35 -7.19
N ARG A 270 -30.40 20.08 -7.29
CA ARG A 270 -30.03 19.22 -6.15
C ARG A 270 -28.53 18.96 -6.04
N SER A 271 -27.71 19.45 -6.97
CA SER A 271 -26.26 19.29 -6.94
C SER A 271 -25.64 20.10 -5.80
N HIS A 272 -24.58 19.59 -5.19
CA HIS A 272 -23.72 20.37 -4.32
C HIS A 272 -22.91 21.37 -5.15
N LEU A 273 -22.81 22.61 -4.69
CA LEU A 273 -21.96 23.65 -5.27
C LEU A 273 -20.73 23.84 -4.38
N LEU A 274 -19.56 23.53 -4.92
CA LEU A 274 -18.28 23.59 -4.23
C LEU A 274 -17.42 24.71 -4.82
N ALA A 275 -16.90 25.59 -3.98
CA ALA A 275 -16.10 26.74 -4.40
C ALA A 275 -14.98 27.08 -3.39
N GLN A 276 -13.94 27.75 -3.87
CA GLN A 276 -12.84 28.22 -3.01
C GLN A 276 -13.27 29.38 -2.11
N SER A 277 -12.55 29.66 -1.03
CA SER A 277 -12.89 30.73 -0.07
C SER A 277 -12.99 32.10 -0.76
N GLY A 278 -12.17 32.33 -1.78
CA GLY A 278 -12.22 33.55 -2.60
C GLY A 278 -13.56 33.77 -3.32
N LEU A 279 -14.33 32.73 -3.67
CA LEU A 279 -15.61 32.88 -4.37
C LEU A 279 -16.81 33.01 -3.41
N GLN A 280 -16.58 32.97 -2.09
CA GLN A 280 -17.61 32.93 -1.04
C GLN A 280 -18.64 34.06 -1.12
N SER A 281 -18.22 35.32 -1.05
CA SER A 281 -19.14 36.46 -1.05
C SER A 281 -19.96 36.57 -2.35
N PHE A 282 -19.36 36.18 -3.48
CA PHE A 282 -20.03 36.13 -4.79
C PHE A 282 -21.07 35.01 -4.90
N LEU A 283 -20.69 33.78 -4.55
CA LEU A 283 -21.56 32.61 -4.69
C LEU A 283 -22.71 32.66 -3.68
N LEU A 284 -22.45 33.03 -2.43
CA LEU A 284 -23.47 33.17 -1.39
C LEU A 284 -24.56 34.16 -1.81
N LYS A 285 -24.17 35.35 -2.29
CA LYS A 285 -25.10 36.35 -2.81
C LYS A 285 -25.88 35.83 -4.02
N THR A 286 -25.17 35.28 -5.01
CA THR A 286 -25.79 34.80 -6.25
C THR A 286 -26.77 33.65 -5.99
N TRP A 287 -26.43 32.73 -5.09
CA TRP A 287 -27.29 31.61 -4.72
C TRP A 287 -28.56 32.08 -3.99
N CYS A 288 -28.45 33.06 -3.10
CA CYS A 288 -29.63 33.68 -2.49
C CYS A 288 -30.55 34.34 -3.54
N GLU A 289 -29.99 35.10 -4.49
CA GLU A 289 -30.74 35.68 -5.61
C GLU A 289 -31.41 34.59 -6.47
N ALA A 290 -30.75 33.45 -6.68
CA ALA A 290 -31.26 32.33 -7.47
C ALA A 290 -32.41 31.57 -6.78
N LEU A 291 -32.29 31.32 -5.47
CA LEU A 291 -33.37 30.72 -4.68
C LEU A 291 -34.60 31.64 -4.59
N GLU A 292 -34.39 32.95 -4.43
CA GLU A 292 -35.48 33.94 -4.43
C GLU A 292 -36.19 34.03 -5.79
N ALA A 293 -35.44 33.98 -6.90
CA ALA A 293 -36.01 34.02 -8.25
C ALA A 293 -36.80 32.76 -8.62
N THR A 294 -36.40 31.59 -8.10
CA THR A 294 -37.03 30.29 -8.37
C THR A 294 -38.14 29.95 -7.36
N GLY A 295 -38.19 30.61 -6.21
CA GLY A 295 -39.05 30.22 -5.08
C GLY A 295 -38.61 28.92 -4.41
N ALA A 296 -37.37 28.48 -4.63
CA ALA A 296 -36.84 27.24 -4.07
C ALA A 296 -36.42 27.41 -2.60
N GLU A 297 -36.68 26.39 -1.79
CA GLU A 297 -36.26 26.37 -0.39
C GLU A 297 -34.75 26.14 -0.23
N PHE A 298 -34.17 26.80 0.76
CA PHE A 298 -32.77 26.64 1.14
C PHE A 298 -32.49 25.22 1.67
N ARG A 299 -31.32 24.66 1.33
CA ARG A 299 -30.87 23.34 1.81
C ARG A 299 -29.48 23.44 2.44
N THR A 300 -29.40 23.06 3.71
CA THR A 300 -28.12 22.92 4.43
C THR A 300 -27.22 21.91 3.73
N GLY A 301 -25.92 22.20 3.67
CA GLY A 301 -24.92 21.34 3.02
C GLY A 301 -24.93 21.36 1.49
N GLN A 302 -25.82 22.13 0.84
CA GLN A 302 -25.84 22.22 -0.61
C GLN A 302 -24.72 23.11 -1.17
N VAL A 303 -24.44 24.26 -0.53
CA VAL A 303 -23.32 25.14 -0.93
C VAL A 303 -22.21 24.99 0.09
N ILE A 304 -21.00 24.71 -0.41
CA ILE A 304 -19.83 24.35 0.41
C ILE A 304 -18.64 25.18 -0.07
N PHE A 305 -17.94 25.76 0.88
CA PHE A 305 -16.74 26.55 0.66
C PHE A 305 -15.55 25.89 1.33
N SER A 306 -14.36 26.02 0.75
CA SER A 306 -13.14 25.92 1.56
C SER A 306 -12.98 27.17 2.43
N GLY A 307 -12.24 27.02 3.53
CA GLY A 307 -11.79 28.11 4.39
C GLY A 307 -10.30 27.92 4.70
N THR A 308 -9.61 29.04 4.87
CA THR A 308 -8.14 29.09 5.07
C THR A 308 -7.73 29.75 6.38
N ASN A 309 -8.70 30.33 7.12
CA ASN A 309 -8.56 30.89 8.46
C ASN A 309 -9.82 30.54 9.26
N PRO A 310 -9.75 30.40 10.60
CA PRO A 310 -10.93 30.09 11.41
C PRO A 310 -12.08 31.09 11.21
N LEU A 311 -13.32 30.62 11.32
CA LEU A 311 -14.47 31.51 11.35
C LEU A 311 -14.47 32.35 12.64
N ALA A 312 -14.94 33.59 12.55
CA ALA A 312 -15.06 34.48 13.71
C ALA A 312 -16.04 33.97 14.80
N CYS A 313 -16.87 32.99 14.48
CA CYS A 313 -17.76 32.29 15.41
C CYS A 313 -17.16 31.01 16.01
N ASP A 314 -15.99 30.55 15.53
CA ASP A 314 -15.34 29.32 15.98
C ASP A 314 -14.51 29.57 17.25
N THR A 315 -15.20 29.54 18.39
CA THR A 315 -14.60 29.78 19.70
C THR A 315 -13.74 28.63 20.24
N GLU A 316 -13.51 27.55 19.48
CA GLU A 316 -12.54 26.52 19.90
C GLU A 316 -11.11 27.08 19.86
N TYR A 317 -10.84 28.00 18.94
CA TYR A 317 -9.56 28.72 18.84
C TYR A 317 -9.46 29.87 19.85
N LYS A 318 -8.39 29.87 20.64
CA LYS A 318 -8.01 30.99 21.54
C LYS A 318 -7.74 32.26 20.75
N ALA A 319 -7.15 32.16 19.56
CA ALA A 319 -6.96 33.31 18.68
C ALA A 319 -8.30 33.98 18.33
N VAL A 320 -9.35 33.20 18.04
CA VAL A 320 -10.71 33.73 17.76
C VAL A 320 -11.32 34.34 19.02
N GLN A 321 -11.21 33.67 20.18
CA GLN A 321 -11.66 34.25 21.46
C GLN A 321 -10.99 35.62 21.72
N ARG A 322 -9.67 35.72 21.50
CA ARG A 322 -8.90 36.96 21.70
C ARG A 322 -9.27 38.04 20.69
N PHE A 323 -9.45 37.67 19.42
CA PHE A 323 -9.97 38.55 18.36
C PHE A 323 -11.33 39.15 18.73
N ILE A 324 -12.30 38.32 19.11
CA ILE A 324 -13.65 38.76 19.55
C ILE A 324 -13.54 39.78 20.69
N ASP A 325 -12.69 39.49 21.68
CA ASP A 325 -12.49 40.32 22.86
C ASP A 325 -11.82 41.67 22.53
N GLU A 326 -10.80 41.68 21.68
CA GLU A 326 -10.15 42.90 21.20
C GLU A 326 -11.09 43.72 20.30
N THR A 327 -11.87 43.07 19.42
CA THR A 327 -12.90 43.74 18.60
C THR A 327 -13.98 44.38 19.47
N LYS A 328 -14.47 43.72 20.51
CA LYS A 328 -15.42 44.32 21.47
C LYS A 328 -14.84 45.55 22.17
N ARG A 329 -13.56 45.53 22.56
CA ARG A 329 -12.87 46.69 23.16
C ARG A 329 -12.66 47.83 22.15
N TYR A 330 -12.37 47.51 20.90
CA TYR A 330 -12.23 48.49 19.82
C TYR A 330 -13.58 49.19 19.55
N LEU A 331 -14.62 48.41 19.26
CA LEU A 331 -15.96 48.91 18.93
C LEU A 331 -16.63 49.62 20.11
N GLY A 332 -16.38 49.18 21.35
CA GLY A 332 -16.89 49.85 22.56
C GLY A 332 -16.28 51.24 22.82
N ASN A 333 -15.34 51.70 21.99
CA ASN A 333 -14.83 53.08 21.99
C ASN A 333 -15.34 53.91 20.78
N GLU A 334 -16.11 53.34 19.85
CA GLU A 334 -16.86 54.11 18.86
C GLU A 334 -18.20 54.57 19.49
N GLU A 335 -18.49 55.87 19.45
CA GLU A 335 -19.60 56.49 20.19
C GLU A 335 -20.99 55.91 19.81
N GLU A 336 -21.93 55.97 20.76
CA GLU A 336 -23.34 55.57 20.63
C GLU A 336 -24.02 56.26 19.43
N GLY A 337 -23.94 55.65 18.24
CA GLY A 337 -24.34 56.31 16.99
C GLY A 337 -24.69 55.41 15.81
N SER A 338 -24.74 54.07 15.96
CA SER A 338 -25.31 53.17 14.96
C SER A 338 -25.60 51.78 15.53
N GLU A 339 -26.88 51.49 15.83
CA GLU A 339 -27.32 50.16 16.28
C GLU A 339 -27.32 49.09 15.17
N ASP A 340 -26.91 49.42 13.93
CA ASP A 340 -26.90 48.48 12.78
C ASP A 340 -25.52 48.32 12.08
N ALA A 341 -24.56 49.26 12.23
CA ALA A 341 -23.30 49.23 11.46
C ALA A 341 -22.03 48.87 12.28
N GLY A 342 -22.09 48.90 13.61
CA GLY A 342 -20.95 48.60 14.49
C GLY A 342 -20.70 47.09 14.66
N ALA A 343 -21.75 46.34 15.00
CA ALA A 343 -21.67 44.90 15.29
C ALA A 343 -21.77 43.99 14.04
N GLY A 344 -22.19 44.54 12.89
CA GLY A 344 -22.57 43.79 11.68
C GLY A 344 -21.52 42.81 11.14
N GLY A 345 -20.23 43.09 11.37
CA GLY A 345 -19.12 42.22 10.95
C GLY A 345 -18.96 40.95 11.78
N LEU A 346 -19.35 40.95 13.06
CA LEU A 346 -19.34 39.74 13.90
C LEU A 346 -20.65 38.93 13.79
N SER A 347 -21.72 39.51 13.24
CA SER A 347 -23.01 38.83 13.02
C SER A 347 -23.17 38.18 11.64
N ASN A 348 -22.19 38.33 10.75
CA ASN A 348 -22.15 37.72 9.42
C ASN A 348 -20.80 37.00 9.24
N ASP A 349 -20.82 35.68 9.14
CA ASP A 349 -19.60 34.86 9.16
C ASP A 349 -18.59 35.23 8.06
N THR A 350 -19.07 35.62 6.87
CA THR A 350 -18.19 36.04 5.77
C THR A 350 -17.47 37.35 6.09
N GLY A 351 -18.16 38.29 6.76
CA GLY A 351 -17.53 39.53 7.19
C GLY A 351 -16.58 39.34 8.37
N GLY A 352 -16.93 38.44 9.28
CA GLY A 352 -16.11 38.07 10.43
C GLY A 352 -14.80 37.41 10.02
N GLU A 353 -14.82 36.55 9.00
CA GLU A 353 -13.63 35.90 8.44
C GLU A 353 -12.67 36.93 7.79
N MET A 354 -13.20 37.91 7.06
CA MET A 354 -12.36 39.01 6.51
C MET A 354 -11.79 39.92 7.62
N MET A 355 -12.55 40.20 8.68
CA MET A 355 -12.02 40.88 9.87
C MET A 355 -10.94 40.04 10.57
N MET A 356 -11.12 38.72 10.69
CA MET A 356 -10.15 37.82 11.31
C MET A 356 -8.84 37.78 10.51
N LEU A 357 -8.91 37.70 9.19
CA LEU A 357 -7.73 37.75 8.31
C LEU A 357 -6.99 39.11 8.40
N GLY A 358 -7.73 40.22 8.52
CA GLY A 358 -7.16 41.53 8.80
C GLY A 358 -6.45 41.59 10.15
N TRP A 359 -7.07 41.03 11.20
CA TRP A 359 -6.50 40.95 12.55
C TRP A 359 -5.23 40.09 12.59
N MET A 360 -5.25 38.91 11.98
CA MET A 360 -4.06 38.05 11.81
C MET A 360 -2.93 38.78 11.07
N THR A 361 -3.27 39.56 10.03
CA THR A 361 -2.30 40.39 9.32
C THR A 361 -1.68 41.45 10.25
N GLY A 362 -2.48 42.06 11.14
CA GLY A 362 -2.00 43.00 12.16
C GLY A 362 -1.07 42.37 13.20
N GLU A 363 -1.35 41.15 13.64
CA GLU A 363 -0.48 40.41 14.56
C GLU A 363 0.87 40.09 13.92
N VAL A 364 0.85 39.59 12.68
CA VAL A 364 2.08 39.28 11.91
C VAL A 364 2.90 40.55 11.63
N ILE A 365 2.26 41.65 11.21
CA ILE A 365 2.96 42.94 10.98
C ILE A 365 3.53 43.49 12.29
N SER A 366 2.79 43.41 13.41
CA SER A 366 3.28 43.85 14.72
C SER A 366 4.51 43.05 15.15
N ALA A 367 4.49 41.73 14.96
CA ALA A 367 5.64 40.86 15.21
C ALA A 367 6.80 41.11 14.22
N ALA A 368 6.51 41.45 12.96
CA ALA A 368 7.50 41.83 11.95
C ALA A 368 8.26 43.10 12.38
N LEU A 369 7.54 44.14 12.78
CA LEU A 369 8.06 45.46 13.16
C LEU A 369 8.69 45.52 14.56
N GLY A 370 8.41 44.55 15.45
CA GLY A 370 8.93 44.52 16.82
C GLY A 370 10.47 44.39 16.94
N ASN A 371 11.19 44.03 15.87
CA ASN A 371 12.65 43.89 15.87
C ASN A 371 13.35 45.16 15.35
N SER A 372 13.50 46.15 16.23
CA SER A 372 13.91 47.53 15.88
C SER A 372 15.26 47.70 15.17
N ARG A 373 16.13 46.69 15.14
CA ARG A 373 17.42 46.77 14.42
C ARG A 373 17.31 46.66 12.90
N VAL A 374 16.15 46.27 12.38
CA VAL A 374 15.98 45.89 10.97
C VAL A 374 14.96 46.77 10.22
N VAL A 375 14.21 47.61 10.95
CA VAL A 375 13.07 48.40 10.41
C VAL A 375 13.52 49.68 9.68
N SER A 376 14.80 50.07 9.78
CA SER A 376 15.33 51.31 9.18
C SER A 376 15.74 51.19 7.70
N ASN A 377 15.65 49.99 7.09
CA ASN A 377 16.00 49.75 5.69
C ASN A 377 14.97 48.78 5.05
N ARG A 378 14.48 49.09 3.85
CA ARG A 378 13.49 48.28 3.12
C ARG A 378 14.03 46.90 2.77
N THR A 379 15.21 46.83 2.16
CA THR A 379 15.87 45.57 1.80
C THR A 379 16.07 44.67 3.01
N ALA A 380 16.61 45.21 4.11
CA ALA A 380 16.86 44.44 5.33
C ALA A 380 15.56 43.98 6.01
N PHE A 381 14.51 44.80 5.98
CA PHE A 381 13.19 44.40 6.46
C PHE A 381 12.65 43.22 5.65
N MET A 382 12.67 43.30 4.31
CA MET A 382 12.26 42.23 3.41
C MET A 382 13.04 40.93 3.64
N GLU A 383 14.38 40.99 3.69
CA GLU A 383 15.23 39.82 4.01
C GLU A 383 14.86 39.16 5.35
N SER A 384 14.47 39.96 6.35
CA SER A 384 14.10 39.48 7.69
C SER A 384 12.75 38.77 7.76
N LEU A 385 11.90 38.89 6.73
CA LEU A 385 10.62 38.18 6.67
C LEU A 385 10.81 36.69 6.32
N TYR A 386 11.90 36.35 5.63
CA TYR A 386 12.21 35.02 5.11
C TYR A 386 13.43 34.37 5.80
N TYR A 387 13.93 34.95 6.89
CA TYR A 387 15.03 34.38 7.66
C TYR A 387 14.54 33.31 8.65
N GLN A 388 14.12 32.16 8.12
CA GLN A 388 13.61 31.00 8.89
C GLN A 388 12.53 31.38 9.92
N ARG A 389 11.48 32.05 9.45
CA ARG A 389 10.54 32.77 10.32
C ARG A 389 9.23 32.02 10.51
N ARG A 390 8.79 31.88 11.76
CA ARG A 390 7.48 31.34 12.17
C ARG A 390 6.79 32.35 13.08
N TYR A 391 5.48 32.50 12.94
CA TYR A 391 4.64 33.18 13.92
C TYR A 391 3.71 32.17 14.58
N VAL A 392 3.52 32.31 15.89
CA VAL A 392 2.52 31.57 16.66
C VAL A 392 1.63 32.62 17.33
N VAL A 393 0.39 32.72 16.85
CA VAL A 393 -0.62 33.68 17.31
C VAL A 393 -1.64 32.89 18.13
N ASP A 394 -1.39 32.82 19.44
CA ASP A 394 -2.06 31.92 20.40
C ASP A 394 -1.95 30.44 19.99
N ASP A 395 -2.93 29.91 19.27
CA ASP A 395 -2.99 28.55 18.73
C ASP A 395 -2.95 28.48 17.19
N LEU A 396 -2.85 29.61 16.50
CA LEU A 396 -2.62 29.67 15.05
C LEU A 396 -1.12 29.70 14.74
N VAL A 397 -0.69 28.85 13.81
CA VAL A 397 0.70 28.82 13.31
C VAL A 397 0.71 29.38 11.89
N ILE A 398 1.54 30.39 11.66
CA ILE A 398 1.69 31.06 10.36
C ILE A 398 3.17 31.01 9.96
N GLY A 399 3.46 30.33 8.85
CA GLY A 399 4.82 30.00 8.38
C GLY A 399 4.99 28.49 8.18
N ASP A 400 6.21 27.98 7.97
CA ASP A 400 7.49 28.67 8.03
C ASP A 400 7.83 29.48 6.77
N TYR A 401 8.51 30.62 6.92
CA TYR A 401 8.99 31.45 5.83
C TYR A 401 10.52 31.35 5.67
N GLY A 402 10.97 31.27 4.43
CA GLY A 402 12.34 30.84 4.12
C GLY A 402 12.88 31.40 2.82
N ASN A 403 14.07 32.00 2.83
CA ASN A 403 14.76 32.47 1.63
C ASN A 403 15.49 31.30 0.92
N GLU A 404 16.41 31.59 0.00
CA GLU A 404 17.31 30.60 -0.57
C GLU A 404 18.24 29.98 0.49
N CYS A 405 18.55 28.69 0.32
CA CYS A 405 19.37 27.89 1.23
C CYS A 405 20.36 27.03 0.47
N GLY A 406 21.47 26.66 1.12
CA GLY A 406 22.31 25.56 0.64
C GLY A 406 21.72 24.18 0.99
N GLU A 407 22.11 23.15 0.24
CA GLU A 407 21.57 21.78 0.40
C GLU A 407 21.69 21.22 1.82
N GLU A 408 22.79 21.50 2.52
CA GLU A 408 23.01 21.01 3.88
C GLU A 408 22.02 21.60 4.89
N ALA A 409 21.61 22.86 4.71
CA ALA A 409 20.58 23.46 5.54
C ALA A 409 19.21 22.81 5.28
N ILE A 410 18.90 22.49 4.02
CA ILE A 410 17.67 21.76 3.64
C ILE A 410 17.65 20.37 4.29
N ARG A 411 18.77 19.64 4.26
CA ARG A 411 18.91 18.33 4.93
C ARG A 411 18.72 18.39 6.44
N GLN A 412 19.08 19.51 7.06
CA GLN A 412 18.89 19.76 8.50
C GLN A 412 17.51 20.39 8.84
N GLY A 413 16.60 20.48 7.87
CA GLY A 413 15.21 20.91 8.09
C GLY A 413 14.96 22.41 7.94
N ALA A 414 15.88 23.18 7.33
CA ALA A 414 15.59 24.56 6.95
C ALA A 414 14.48 24.61 5.89
N VAL A 415 13.52 25.52 6.08
CA VAL A 415 12.45 25.77 5.11
C VAL A 415 12.96 26.84 4.14
N CYS A 416 12.84 26.59 2.84
CA CYS A 416 13.59 27.33 1.83
C CYS A 416 12.71 27.65 0.63
N ARG A 417 12.93 28.83 0.03
CA ARG A 417 12.09 29.40 -1.03
C ARG A 417 10.59 29.39 -0.69
N CYS A 418 10.26 29.78 0.55
CA CYS A 418 8.92 29.76 1.10
C CYS A 418 8.35 31.13 1.43
N ASN A 419 7.22 31.43 0.81
CA ASN A 419 6.43 32.63 1.03
C ASN A 419 4.95 32.37 1.41
N GLN A 420 4.61 31.13 1.81
CA GLN A 420 3.25 30.70 2.13
C GLN A 420 3.13 30.29 3.60
N GLY A 421 2.26 30.99 4.34
CA GLY A 421 2.13 30.83 5.79
C GLY A 421 1.05 29.86 6.27
N GLY A 422 0.04 29.57 5.44
CA GLY A 422 -1.07 28.73 5.87
C GLY A 422 -0.81 27.25 5.65
N SER A 423 -1.10 26.44 6.67
CA SER A 423 -0.92 24.98 6.66
C SER A 423 -2.24 24.20 6.73
N MET A 424 -3.39 24.86 6.85
CA MET A 424 -4.70 24.23 7.01
C MET A 424 -5.71 24.76 5.99
N VAL A 425 -6.51 23.84 5.44
CA VAL A 425 -7.78 24.11 4.75
C VAL A 425 -8.87 23.39 5.54
N TYR A 426 -10.06 23.95 5.63
CA TYR A 426 -11.25 23.23 6.13
C TYR A 426 -12.43 23.47 5.18
N MET A 427 -13.48 22.65 5.32
CA MET A 427 -14.75 22.89 4.62
C MET A 427 -15.73 23.57 5.55
N LYS A 428 -16.56 24.44 5.00
CA LYS A 428 -17.71 25.04 5.67
C LYS A 428 -18.93 25.00 4.75
N GLU A 429 -20.06 24.60 5.31
CA GLU A 429 -21.33 24.56 4.61
C GLU A 429 -22.16 25.81 4.90
N MET A 430 -22.98 26.19 3.93
CA MET A 430 -24.03 27.18 4.12
C MET A 430 -25.20 26.52 4.85
N VAL A 431 -25.63 27.14 5.96
CA VAL A 431 -26.77 26.70 6.80
C VAL A 431 -27.96 27.65 6.70
N SER A 432 -27.71 28.94 6.41
CA SER A 432 -28.73 29.91 6.03
C SER A 432 -28.12 31.06 5.22
N LYS A 433 -28.90 32.09 4.88
CA LYS A 433 -28.44 33.26 4.10
C LYS A 433 -27.17 33.94 4.64
N THR A 434 -26.90 33.87 5.94
CA THR A 434 -25.75 34.53 6.58
C THR A 434 -24.96 33.61 7.52
N LEU A 435 -25.38 32.35 7.67
CA LEU A 435 -24.78 31.38 8.60
C LEU A 435 -23.97 30.33 7.85
N LEU A 436 -22.68 30.28 8.14
CA LEU A 436 -21.74 29.24 7.73
C LEU A 436 -21.39 28.36 8.93
N ARG A 437 -21.19 27.06 8.69
CA ARG A 437 -20.78 26.11 9.73
C ARG A 437 -19.56 25.31 9.27
N PRO A 438 -18.48 25.20 10.07
CA PRO A 438 -17.34 24.37 9.71
C PRO A 438 -17.74 22.89 9.75
N VAL A 439 -17.14 22.08 8.89
CA VAL A 439 -17.40 20.65 8.75
C VAL A 439 -16.15 19.87 9.13
N THR A 440 -16.17 19.20 10.28
CA THR A 440 -15.01 18.51 10.89
C THR A 440 -14.36 17.49 9.94
N ALA A 441 -15.14 16.71 9.18
CA ALA A 441 -14.61 15.75 8.21
C ALA A 441 -13.92 16.39 6.98
N GLY A 442 -14.12 17.70 6.77
CA GLY A 442 -13.51 18.48 5.70
C GLY A 442 -12.23 19.21 6.06
N TYR A 443 -11.70 19.04 7.28
CA TYR A 443 -10.39 19.59 7.65
C TYR A 443 -9.26 18.84 6.92
N VAL A 444 -8.27 19.61 6.48
CA VAL A 444 -7.11 19.16 5.70
C VAL A 444 -5.88 19.93 6.18
N THR A 445 -4.87 19.23 6.69
CA THR A 445 -3.61 19.81 7.18
C THR A 445 -2.45 19.38 6.29
N LEU A 446 -1.63 20.36 5.88
CA LEU A 446 -0.44 20.20 5.04
C LEU A 446 0.82 20.06 5.90
N GLY A 447 1.73 19.18 5.48
CA GLY A 447 3.04 19.02 6.13
C GLY A 447 3.95 20.23 5.94
N MET A 448 4.40 20.84 7.04
CA MET A 448 5.20 22.09 7.04
C MET A 448 6.61 21.97 6.43
N SER A 449 7.09 20.77 6.13
CA SER A 449 8.50 20.50 5.75
C SER A 449 8.84 20.76 4.28
N ARG A 450 7.86 21.07 3.43
CA ARG A 450 8.07 21.32 1.99
C ARG A 450 7.27 22.50 1.50
N CYS A 451 7.90 23.66 1.43
CA CYS A 451 7.27 24.82 0.83
C CYS A 451 7.45 24.85 -0.69
N SER A 452 6.75 23.94 -1.37
CA SER A 452 6.54 23.97 -2.82
C SER A 452 5.43 23.00 -3.22
N ARG A 453 4.71 23.35 -4.29
CA ARG A 453 3.56 22.60 -4.83
C ARG A 453 3.86 21.19 -5.34
N GLU A 454 5.14 20.89 -5.61
CA GLU A 454 5.57 19.71 -6.37
C GLU A 454 5.17 18.37 -5.72
N SER A 455 4.77 18.38 -4.45
CA SER A 455 4.29 17.21 -3.71
C SER A 455 2.82 17.25 -3.25
N LEU A 456 1.98 18.18 -3.72
CA LEU A 456 0.53 18.07 -3.49
C LEU A 456 -0.05 16.93 -4.36
N GLN A 457 -0.43 15.83 -3.70
CA GLN A 457 -0.96 14.62 -4.36
C GLN A 457 -2.15 14.08 -3.56
N LEU A 458 -3.17 13.63 -4.27
CA LEU A 458 -4.23 12.79 -3.72
C LEU A 458 -4.12 11.41 -4.36
N ASN A 459 -4.24 10.38 -3.53
CA ASN A 459 -4.26 8.98 -3.95
C ASN A 459 -5.70 8.48 -3.99
N ALA A 460 -5.96 7.36 -4.66
CA ALA A 460 -7.31 6.80 -4.75
C ALA A 460 -7.89 6.48 -3.34
N PRO A 461 -9.09 6.97 -3.00
CA PRO A 461 -9.72 6.73 -1.71
C PRO A 461 -10.39 5.36 -1.64
N LEU A 462 -10.45 4.77 -0.45
CA LEU A 462 -11.34 3.65 -0.15
C LEU A 462 -12.60 4.22 0.50
N ASN A 463 -13.67 4.32 -0.28
CA ASN A 463 -14.99 4.69 0.21
C ASN A 463 -15.69 3.42 0.70
N ALA A 464 -15.78 3.24 2.01
CA ALA A 464 -16.48 2.11 2.61
C ALA A 464 -17.81 2.52 3.23
N LEU A 465 -18.72 1.55 3.34
CA LEU A 465 -20.10 1.77 3.69
C LEU A 465 -20.53 0.87 4.85
N LEU A 466 -21.22 1.45 5.83
CA LEU A 466 -21.89 0.74 6.93
C LEU A 466 -23.40 1.00 6.85
N LEU A 467 -24.21 -0.05 7.03
CA LEU A 467 -25.67 0.07 7.15
C LEU A 467 -26.13 -0.15 8.59
N LEU A 468 -26.69 0.89 9.18
CA LEU A 468 -27.21 0.93 10.53
C LEU A 468 -28.70 0.54 10.50
N MET A 469 -28.98 -0.75 10.72
CA MET A 469 -30.34 -1.32 10.74
C MET A 469 -31.10 -0.88 12.00
N GLN A 470 -32.00 0.09 11.88
CA GLN A 470 -32.60 0.80 13.02
C GLN A 470 -33.67 0.02 13.79
N ASP A 471 -34.24 -1.01 13.15
CA ASP A 471 -35.25 -1.92 13.67
C ASP A 471 -34.67 -3.13 14.43
N ASP A 472 -33.36 -3.38 14.28
CA ASP A 472 -32.61 -4.40 15.02
C ASP A 472 -31.63 -3.71 15.99
N ASP A 473 -31.96 -3.70 17.29
CA ASP A 473 -31.17 -3.01 18.30
C ASP A 473 -29.84 -3.72 18.66
N VAL A 474 -29.66 -4.97 18.23
CA VAL A 474 -28.43 -5.74 18.37
C VAL A 474 -27.50 -5.38 17.21
N ALA A 475 -27.98 -5.49 15.96
CA ALA A 475 -27.21 -5.17 14.77
C ALA A 475 -26.80 -3.69 14.70
N LEU A 476 -27.70 -2.76 15.08
CA LEU A 476 -27.40 -1.34 15.19
C LEU A 476 -26.22 -1.08 16.15
N ARG A 477 -26.27 -1.69 17.33
CA ARG A 477 -25.28 -1.48 18.39
C ARG A 477 -23.93 -2.07 18.02
N ALA A 478 -23.92 -3.28 17.47
CA ALA A 478 -22.70 -3.93 16.99
C ALA A 478 -22.02 -3.12 15.87
N ASN A 479 -22.77 -2.51 14.95
CA ASN A 479 -22.19 -1.62 13.93
C ASN A 479 -21.66 -0.30 14.52
N VAL A 480 -22.30 0.28 15.53
CA VAL A 480 -21.78 1.47 16.23
C VAL A 480 -20.47 1.15 16.95
N ASP A 481 -20.40 0.02 17.66
CA ASP A 481 -19.16 -0.45 18.30
C ASP A 481 -18.04 -0.66 17.27
N TRP A 482 -18.35 -1.26 16.12
CA TRP A 482 -17.40 -1.46 15.02
C TRP A 482 -16.86 -0.12 14.49
N ASP A 483 -17.74 0.85 14.23
CA ASP A 483 -17.38 2.18 13.74
C ASP A 483 -16.49 2.95 14.73
N VAL A 484 -16.80 2.87 16.03
CA VAL A 484 -15.94 3.40 17.11
C VAL A 484 -14.53 2.81 17.03
N GLY A 485 -14.40 1.50 16.82
CA GLY A 485 -13.11 0.83 16.63
C GLY A 485 -12.36 1.28 15.38
N ALA A 486 -13.06 1.30 14.23
CA ALA A 486 -12.47 1.62 12.94
C ALA A 486 -12.09 3.11 12.80
N SER A 487 -12.71 4.00 13.58
CA SER A 487 -12.45 5.45 13.57
C SER A 487 -10.97 5.83 13.76
N ALA A 488 -10.18 4.97 14.43
CA ALA A 488 -8.74 5.12 14.59
C ALA A 488 -7.95 5.20 13.28
N SER A 489 -8.45 4.51 12.24
CA SER A 489 -7.82 4.35 10.92
C SER A 489 -8.53 5.16 9.83
N VAL A 490 -9.52 5.98 10.20
CA VAL A 490 -10.18 6.90 9.27
C VAL A 490 -9.30 8.13 9.09
N GLY A 491 -9.23 8.63 7.86
CA GLY A 491 -8.40 9.79 7.51
C GLY A 491 -8.70 11.02 8.36
N ASN A 492 -7.78 11.39 9.25
CA ASN A 492 -7.90 12.52 10.17
C ASN A 492 -7.62 13.91 9.53
N GLY A 493 -7.55 13.97 8.20
CA GLY A 493 -7.30 15.19 7.43
C GLY A 493 -5.83 15.58 7.31
N HIS A 494 -4.90 14.93 8.02
CA HIS A 494 -3.47 15.14 7.75
C HIS A 494 -3.10 14.37 6.49
N LEU A 495 -2.77 15.09 5.41
CA LEU A 495 -2.47 14.49 4.10
C LEU A 495 -1.16 13.69 4.13
N THR A 496 -1.31 12.45 4.56
CA THR A 496 -0.31 11.39 4.66
C THR A 496 -0.75 10.22 3.79
N VAL A 497 0.07 9.17 3.68
CA VAL A 497 -0.31 7.97 2.90
C VAL A 497 -1.53 7.26 3.51
N HIS A 498 -1.78 7.44 4.81
CA HIS A 498 -2.86 6.79 5.56
C HIS A 498 -4.23 7.51 5.44
N ASP A 499 -4.27 8.77 4.97
CA ASP A 499 -5.51 9.59 4.86
C ASP A 499 -6.37 9.20 3.65
N ARG A 500 -6.72 7.91 3.54
CA ARG A 500 -7.36 7.30 2.36
C ARG A 500 -8.60 6.48 2.66
N LEU A 501 -8.82 6.07 3.91
CA LEU A 501 -10.03 5.35 4.33
C LEU A 501 -11.13 6.35 4.73
N PHE A 502 -12.29 6.24 4.09
CA PHE A 502 -13.49 7.02 4.37
C PHE A 502 -14.65 6.08 4.71
N LEU A 503 -15.24 6.22 5.90
CA LEU A 503 -16.41 5.45 6.33
C LEU A 503 -17.69 6.28 6.13
N HIS A 504 -18.71 5.66 5.52
CA HIS A 504 -20.01 6.26 5.23
C HIS A 504 -21.13 5.44 5.86
N SER A 505 -21.69 5.93 6.96
CA SER A 505 -22.76 5.25 7.71
C SER A 505 -24.15 5.74 7.27
N PHE A 506 -25.03 4.82 6.85
CA PHE A 506 -26.41 5.12 6.47
C PHE A 506 -27.42 4.33 7.30
N LEU A 507 -28.55 4.97 7.59
CA LEU A 507 -29.68 4.34 8.29
C LEU A 507 -30.51 3.50 7.32
N ALA A 508 -30.88 2.29 7.72
CA ALA A 508 -31.73 1.37 6.99
C ALA A 508 -32.69 0.64 7.95
N THR A 509 -33.68 -0.08 7.42
CA THR A 509 -34.31 -1.20 8.14
C THR A 509 -33.73 -2.51 7.62
N SER A 510 -33.76 -3.58 8.41
CA SER A 510 -33.23 -4.90 8.04
C SER A 510 -33.78 -5.40 6.70
N ASP A 511 -35.11 -5.33 6.51
CA ASP A 511 -35.78 -5.69 5.25
C ASP A 511 -35.39 -4.80 4.05
N ALA A 512 -35.03 -3.54 4.29
CA ALA A 512 -34.71 -2.59 3.23
C ALA A 512 -33.21 -2.53 2.90
N ALA A 513 -32.33 -3.05 3.76
CA ALA A 513 -30.89 -2.85 3.73
C ALA A 513 -30.27 -3.18 2.35
N ALA A 514 -30.61 -4.33 1.76
CA ALA A 514 -30.14 -4.71 0.43
C ALA A 514 -30.60 -3.73 -0.68
N SER A 515 -31.86 -3.31 -0.67
CA SER A 515 -32.39 -2.35 -1.64
C SER A 515 -31.77 -0.96 -1.50
N ILE A 516 -31.49 -0.53 -0.26
CA ILE A 516 -30.82 0.73 0.06
C ILE A 516 -29.36 0.67 -0.39
N LEU A 517 -28.65 -0.44 -0.16
CA LEU A 517 -27.29 -0.66 -0.66
C LEU A 517 -27.23 -0.55 -2.18
N GLN A 518 -28.14 -1.23 -2.89
CA GLN A 518 -28.20 -1.18 -4.34
C GLN A 518 -28.56 0.21 -4.88
N GLN A 519 -29.42 0.96 -4.17
CA GLN A 519 -29.67 2.37 -4.48
C GLN A 519 -28.40 3.20 -4.31
N LEU A 520 -27.65 3.03 -3.21
CA LEU A 520 -26.43 3.77 -2.92
C LEU A 520 -25.33 3.53 -3.98
N LEU A 521 -25.18 2.30 -4.48
CA LEU A 521 -24.27 1.98 -5.60
C LEU A 521 -24.55 2.78 -6.89
N SER A 522 -25.80 3.22 -7.12
CA SER A 522 -26.16 4.04 -8.30
C SER A 522 -25.88 5.54 -8.15
N VAL A 523 -25.57 5.99 -6.92
CA VAL A 523 -25.38 7.41 -6.58
C VAL A 523 -24.08 7.71 -5.84
N ARG A 524 -23.30 6.71 -5.41
CA ARG A 524 -22.06 6.91 -4.66
C ARG A 524 -20.97 5.96 -5.14
N ILE A 525 -19.73 6.38 -4.93
CA ILE A 525 -18.56 5.52 -5.02
C ILE A 525 -18.56 4.65 -3.76
N VAL A 526 -18.68 3.33 -3.94
CA VAL A 526 -18.56 2.34 -2.86
C VAL A 526 -17.50 1.33 -3.28
N SER A 527 -16.39 1.30 -2.55
CA SER A 527 -15.29 0.36 -2.73
C SER A 527 -15.52 -0.91 -1.89
N ALA A 528 -16.03 -0.74 -0.67
CA ALA A 528 -16.19 -1.80 0.30
C ALA A 528 -17.44 -1.66 1.19
N VAL A 529 -17.86 -2.76 1.80
CA VAL A 529 -18.88 -2.81 2.86
C VAL A 529 -18.30 -3.52 4.07
N PHE A 530 -18.53 -2.97 5.26
CA PHE A 530 -18.02 -3.49 6.54
C PHE A 530 -19.14 -3.76 7.54
N GLY A 531 -18.79 -4.51 8.60
CA GLY A 531 -19.63 -4.68 9.78
C GLY A 531 -20.77 -5.69 9.59
N VAL A 532 -21.90 -5.43 10.25
CA VAL A 532 -23.10 -6.27 10.22
C VAL A 532 -23.89 -6.04 8.94
N VAL A 533 -24.21 -7.14 8.24
CA VAL A 533 -24.91 -7.16 6.96
C VAL A 533 -26.05 -8.19 6.95
N SER A 534 -27.05 -8.00 6.10
CA SER A 534 -28.09 -9.01 5.84
C SER A 534 -27.66 -10.00 4.76
N ASP A 535 -28.31 -11.17 4.72
CA ASP A 535 -28.05 -12.21 3.71
C ASP A 535 -28.14 -11.68 2.27
N ASP A 536 -29.17 -10.88 1.99
CA ASP A 536 -29.48 -10.38 0.65
C ASP A 536 -28.47 -9.31 0.18
N MET A 537 -27.79 -8.62 1.09
CA MET A 537 -26.71 -7.69 0.74
C MET A 537 -25.53 -8.44 0.09
N LEU A 538 -25.19 -9.64 0.59
CA LEU A 538 -24.07 -10.44 0.11
C LEU A 538 -24.26 -10.99 -1.32
N GLU A 539 -25.48 -10.93 -1.86
CA GLU A 539 -25.80 -11.29 -3.25
C GLU A 539 -25.55 -10.13 -4.25
N ILE A 540 -25.29 -8.92 -3.77
CA ILE A 540 -25.13 -7.73 -4.62
C ILE A 540 -23.65 -7.59 -5.05
N GLU A 541 -23.43 -7.55 -6.37
CA GLU A 541 -22.11 -7.38 -6.98
C GLU A 541 -21.68 -5.90 -7.08
N GLY A 542 -20.41 -5.67 -7.43
CA GLY A 542 -19.87 -4.32 -7.66
C GLY A 542 -19.24 -3.64 -6.43
N MET A 543 -19.03 -4.38 -5.34
CA MET A 543 -18.34 -3.95 -4.11
C MET A 543 -17.73 -5.17 -3.40
N THR A 544 -16.77 -4.93 -2.51
CA THR A 544 -16.12 -5.99 -1.72
C THR A 544 -16.57 -5.96 -0.26
N PHE A 545 -17.12 -7.06 0.23
CA PHE A 545 -17.45 -7.23 1.65
C PHE A 545 -16.22 -7.68 2.41
N PHE A 546 -15.90 -7.00 3.51
CA PHE A 546 -14.80 -7.37 4.40
C PHE A 546 -15.32 -7.73 5.78
N ASP A 547 -15.00 -8.96 6.18
CA ASP A 547 -15.43 -9.64 7.39
C ASP A 547 -16.91 -9.43 7.75
N PRO A 548 -17.84 -9.74 6.82
CA PRO A 548 -19.26 -9.49 7.03
C PRO A 548 -19.81 -10.34 8.17
N ILE A 549 -20.33 -9.68 9.21
CA ILE A 549 -21.06 -10.35 10.28
C ILE A 549 -22.53 -10.43 9.86
N THR A 550 -23.06 -11.64 9.76
CA THR A 550 -24.47 -11.85 9.40
C THR A 550 -25.33 -11.95 10.65
N THR A 551 -26.54 -11.40 10.60
CA THR A 551 -27.50 -11.45 11.72
C THR A 551 -28.01 -12.86 12.00
N THR A 552 -27.98 -13.75 11.00
CA THR A 552 -28.25 -15.20 11.15
C THR A 552 -27.03 -16.02 10.72
N PRO A 553 -26.62 -17.05 11.50
CA PRO A 553 -25.46 -17.87 11.16
C PRO A 553 -25.71 -18.74 9.92
N ARG A 554 -24.68 -18.83 9.07
CA ARG A 554 -24.72 -19.51 7.77
C ARG A 554 -23.32 -19.99 7.35
N LEU A 555 -23.28 -20.89 6.37
CA LEU A 555 -22.02 -21.36 5.81
C LEU A 555 -21.43 -20.35 4.82
N THR A 556 -20.10 -20.39 4.68
CA THR A 556 -19.40 -19.62 3.67
C THR A 556 -19.73 -20.13 2.27
N LYS A 557 -19.83 -19.20 1.32
CA LYS A 557 -20.06 -19.49 -0.09
C LYS A 557 -18.85 -19.01 -0.89
N PRO A 558 -18.37 -19.75 -1.91
CA PRO A 558 -17.20 -19.36 -2.68
C PRO A 558 -17.51 -18.09 -3.49
N ARG A 559 -17.03 -16.96 -2.97
CA ARG A 559 -17.22 -15.62 -3.53
C ARG A 559 -15.92 -14.84 -3.40
N LYS A 560 -15.41 -14.31 -4.51
CA LYS A 560 -14.18 -13.51 -4.54
C LYS A 560 -14.39 -12.09 -3.98
N ASN A 561 -15.62 -11.56 -4.06
CA ASN A 561 -16.00 -10.25 -3.55
C ASN A 561 -16.41 -10.25 -2.06
N VAL A 562 -16.24 -11.36 -1.35
CA VAL A 562 -16.43 -11.46 0.10
C VAL A 562 -15.13 -11.97 0.68
N ILE A 563 -14.50 -11.23 1.60
CA ILE A 563 -13.23 -11.58 2.23
C ILE A 563 -13.50 -11.75 3.72
N TYR A 564 -13.29 -12.95 4.26
CA TYR A 564 -13.36 -13.17 5.72
C TYR A 564 -12.01 -12.82 6.35
N LEU A 565 -12.02 -12.23 7.55
CA LEU A 565 -10.82 -11.89 8.34
C LEU A 565 -10.87 -12.57 9.73
N SER A 566 -12.08 -12.73 10.27
CA SER A 566 -12.40 -13.56 11.41
C SER A 566 -12.50 -15.04 11.02
N PRO A 567 -12.50 -15.96 12.01
CA PRO A 567 -12.64 -17.38 11.74
C PRO A 567 -14.02 -17.68 11.13
N THR A 568 -14.05 -18.38 10.00
CA THR A 568 -15.33 -18.79 9.42
C THR A 568 -16.06 -19.77 10.35
N MET A 569 -17.39 -19.92 10.22
CA MET A 569 -18.15 -20.83 11.09
C MET A 569 -17.59 -22.27 11.01
N GLU A 570 -17.19 -22.71 9.82
CA GLU A 570 -16.57 -24.01 9.59
C GLU A 570 -15.25 -24.16 10.34
N GLN A 571 -14.37 -23.13 10.31
CA GLN A 571 -13.12 -23.13 11.07
C GLN A 571 -13.36 -23.19 12.57
N GLN A 572 -14.36 -22.45 13.07
CA GLN A 572 -14.73 -22.46 14.49
C GLN A 572 -15.25 -23.82 14.93
N LEU A 573 -16.17 -24.42 14.16
CA LEU A 573 -16.69 -25.77 14.44
C LEU A 573 -15.56 -26.82 14.43
N TYR A 574 -14.58 -26.70 13.53
CA TYR A 574 -13.42 -27.60 13.47
C TYR A 574 -12.55 -27.51 14.73
N VAL A 575 -12.18 -26.29 15.16
CA VAL A 575 -11.35 -26.06 16.34
C VAL A 575 -12.10 -26.42 17.64
N LEU A 576 -13.42 -26.17 17.70
CA LEU A 576 -14.24 -26.62 18.83
C LEU A 576 -14.37 -28.15 18.89
N ALA A 577 -14.45 -28.85 17.76
CA ALA A 577 -14.43 -30.31 17.73
C ALA A 577 -13.06 -30.89 18.15
N GLU A 578 -11.95 -30.27 17.75
CA GLU A 578 -10.59 -30.61 18.23
C GLU A 578 -10.47 -30.45 19.76
N TYR A 579 -11.04 -29.38 20.32
CA TYR A 579 -11.11 -29.15 21.75
C TYR A 579 -11.94 -30.23 22.48
N LEU A 580 -13.08 -30.60 21.91
CA LEU A 580 -13.95 -31.68 22.43
C LEU A 580 -13.26 -33.04 22.40
N TYR A 581 -12.49 -33.37 21.34
CA TYR A 581 -11.68 -34.58 21.29
C TYR A 581 -10.62 -34.64 22.39
N SER A 582 -9.99 -33.49 22.66
CA SER A 582 -9.00 -33.36 23.74
C SER A 582 -9.63 -33.42 25.15
N ASN A 583 -10.94 -33.19 25.26
CA ASN A 583 -11.70 -33.13 26.50
C ASN A 583 -13.04 -33.90 26.36
N PRO A 584 -12.99 -35.23 26.11
CA PRO A 584 -14.10 -36.01 25.57
C PRO A 584 -15.34 -35.97 26.48
N PRO A 585 -16.49 -35.45 26.00
CA PRO A 585 -17.71 -35.36 26.80
C PRO A 585 -18.48 -36.68 26.84
N PRO A 586 -19.43 -36.84 27.79
CA PRO A 586 -20.34 -37.98 27.83
C PRO A 586 -21.28 -38.03 26.61
N SER A 587 -21.67 -36.86 26.08
CA SER A 587 -22.48 -36.69 24.88
C SER A 587 -22.29 -35.27 24.32
N VAL A 588 -22.37 -35.13 22.98
CA VAL A 588 -22.56 -33.83 22.31
C VAL A 588 -23.97 -33.80 21.73
N LYS A 589 -24.72 -32.74 22.06
CA LYS A 589 -25.98 -32.36 21.44
C LYS A 589 -25.76 -31.13 20.56
N SER A 590 -26.57 -30.94 19.52
CA SER A 590 -26.58 -29.71 18.74
C SER A 590 -28.00 -29.16 18.59
N ILE A 591 -28.11 -27.84 18.65
CA ILE A 591 -29.34 -27.07 18.53
C ILE A 591 -29.06 -25.97 17.50
N ILE A 592 -29.84 -25.91 16.43
CA ILE A 592 -29.55 -25.06 15.27
C ILE A 592 -30.82 -24.30 14.84
N ARG A 593 -30.78 -22.97 14.93
CA ARG A 593 -31.77 -22.04 14.37
C ARG A 593 -31.13 -21.27 13.22
N SER A 594 -31.41 -21.68 11.98
CA SER A 594 -30.88 -21.03 10.76
C SER A 594 -31.62 -21.49 9.51
N LYS A 595 -31.74 -20.59 8.52
CA LYS A 595 -32.21 -20.92 7.17
C LYS A 595 -31.38 -22.04 6.50
N GLU A 596 -30.13 -22.22 6.91
CA GLU A 596 -29.20 -23.24 6.39
C GLU A 596 -29.01 -24.43 7.37
N ALA A 597 -29.88 -24.60 8.38
CA ALA A 597 -29.72 -25.59 9.46
C ALA A 597 -29.44 -27.03 8.99
N SER A 598 -30.01 -27.47 7.86
CA SER A 598 -29.70 -28.76 7.23
C SER A 598 -28.21 -28.91 6.90
N GLU A 599 -27.62 -27.91 6.26
CA GLU A 599 -26.23 -27.98 5.80
C GLU A 599 -25.25 -27.77 6.95
N ILE A 600 -25.59 -26.89 7.90
CA ILE A 600 -24.86 -26.72 9.16
C ILE A 600 -24.84 -28.04 9.95
N SER A 601 -25.98 -28.73 10.06
CA SER A 601 -26.08 -30.03 10.73
C SER A 601 -25.23 -31.11 10.04
N LYS A 602 -25.24 -31.18 8.70
CA LYS A 602 -24.38 -32.11 7.95
C LYS A 602 -22.90 -31.82 8.17
N LEU A 603 -22.49 -30.56 8.10
CA LEU A 603 -21.10 -30.16 8.34
C LEU A 603 -20.70 -30.51 9.76
N LEU A 604 -21.44 -30.06 10.77
CA LEU A 604 -21.15 -30.34 12.18
C LEU A 604 -21.03 -31.84 12.44
N ARG A 605 -21.93 -32.65 11.84
CA ARG A 605 -21.85 -34.12 11.92
C ARG A 605 -20.54 -34.65 11.31
N LYS A 606 -20.14 -34.16 10.13
CA LYS A 606 -18.88 -34.53 9.46
C LYS A 606 -17.66 -34.12 10.29
N THR A 607 -17.70 -32.93 10.91
CA THR A 607 -16.66 -32.42 11.79
C THR A 607 -16.50 -33.27 13.04
N LEU A 608 -17.59 -33.55 13.77
CA LEU A 608 -17.55 -34.38 14.98
C LEU A 608 -17.10 -35.82 14.68
N LEU A 609 -17.51 -36.41 13.56
CA LEU A 609 -17.03 -37.73 13.11
C LEU A 609 -15.53 -37.75 12.78
N THR A 610 -14.98 -36.66 12.28
CA THR A 610 -13.54 -36.52 11.99
C THR A 610 -12.69 -36.64 13.28
N PHE A 611 -13.29 -36.30 14.41
CA PHE A 611 -12.68 -36.26 15.74
C PHE A 611 -13.22 -37.33 16.71
N ASP A 612 -13.90 -38.38 16.22
CA ASP A 612 -14.49 -39.48 17.01
C ASP A 612 -15.39 -39.01 18.18
N ALA A 613 -16.03 -37.85 18.04
CA ALA A 613 -16.86 -37.25 19.08
C ALA A 613 -18.29 -37.85 19.10
N PRO A 614 -18.88 -38.11 20.29
CA PRO A 614 -20.18 -38.76 20.42
C PRO A 614 -21.31 -37.86 19.89
N LEU A 615 -22.17 -38.43 19.04
CA LEU A 615 -22.98 -37.65 18.10
C LEU A 615 -24.48 -37.91 18.25
N SER A 616 -25.20 -36.91 18.79
CA SER A 616 -26.67 -36.91 18.84
C SER A 616 -27.28 -36.31 17.57
N PRO A 617 -28.55 -36.60 17.23
CA PRO A 617 -29.28 -35.81 16.24
C PRO A 617 -29.28 -34.32 16.60
N ALA A 618 -29.24 -33.45 15.59
CA ALA A 618 -29.42 -32.02 15.78
C ALA A 618 -30.91 -31.69 15.94
N ASP A 619 -31.25 -30.92 16.96
CA ASP A 619 -32.57 -30.28 17.04
C ASP A 619 -32.54 -29.00 16.19
N ILE A 620 -33.54 -28.86 15.32
CA ILE A 620 -33.72 -27.67 14.48
C ILE A 620 -34.86 -26.87 15.09
N LEU A 621 -34.62 -25.58 15.34
CA LEU A 621 -35.60 -24.65 15.91
C LEU A 621 -36.09 -23.70 14.83
N ASP A 622 -37.39 -23.39 14.88
CA ASP A 622 -37.98 -22.25 14.18
C ASP A 622 -37.63 -20.93 14.92
N ASP A 623 -37.91 -19.79 14.28
CA ASP A 623 -37.54 -18.46 14.81
C ASP A 623 -38.24 -18.11 16.14
N ASP A 624 -39.46 -18.64 16.36
CA ASP A 624 -40.29 -18.42 17.55
C ASP A 624 -40.06 -19.45 18.69
N ASP A 625 -39.26 -20.51 18.48
CA ASP A 625 -39.09 -21.60 19.46
C ASP A 625 -38.24 -21.17 20.67
N GLU A 626 -38.66 -21.53 21.89
CA GLU A 626 -37.91 -21.28 23.12
C GLU A 626 -36.75 -22.28 23.30
N LEU A 627 -35.50 -21.80 23.37
CA LEU A 627 -34.31 -22.66 23.52
C LEU A 627 -34.34 -23.55 24.77
N GLY A 628 -35.00 -23.11 25.84
CA GLY A 628 -34.98 -23.76 27.15
C GLY A 628 -35.45 -25.21 27.14
N ASP A 629 -36.47 -25.52 26.33
CA ASP A 629 -37.05 -26.87 26.21
C ASP A 629 -36.09 -27.89 25.56
N TYR A 630 -35.03 -27.42 24.90
CA TYR A 630 -34.09 -28.23 24.13
C TYR A 630 -32.73 -28.40 24.83
N LEU A 631 -32.42 -27.62 25.87
CA LEU A 631 -31.12 -27.67 26.57
C LEU A 631 -30.99 -28.96 27.42
N PRO A 632 -29.88 -29.72 27.28
CA PRO A 632 -29.68 -30.96 28.04
C PRO A 632 -29.23 -30.69 29.49
N THR A 633 -29.66 -31.53 30.42
CA THR A 633 -29.34 -31.41 31.86
C THR A 633 -27.89 -31.80 32.21
N GLU A 634 -27.19 -32.50 31.31
CA GLU A 634 -25.79 -32.92 31.44
C GLU A 634 -25.13 -33.02 30.06
N GLY A 635 -23.81 -32.88 29.99
CA GLY A 635 -23.03 -32.99 28.75
C GLY A 635 -22.93 -31.67 27.98
N ASP A 636 -22.45 -31.78 26.74
CA ASP A 636 -22.09 -30.63 25.92
C ASP A 636 -23.16 -30.33 24.88
N VAL A 637 -23.49 -29.05 24.68
CA VAL A 637 -24.41 -28.60 23.65
C VAL A 637 -23.80 -27.51 22.78
N MET A 638 -23.75 -27.73 21.47
CA MET A 638 -23.53 -26.65 20.50
C MET A 638 -24.86 -25.95 20.23
N VAL A 639 -24.91 -24.64 20.43
CA VAL A 639 -26.06 -23.81 20.11
C VAL A 639 -25.63 -22.83 19.02
N ILE A 640 -26.33 -22.86 17.89
CA ILE A 640 -26.07 -22.02 16.72
C ILE A 640 -27.40 -21.35 16.35
N GLY A 641 -27.43 -20.02 16.34
CA GLY A 641 -28.61 -19.20 16.05
C GLY A 641 -29.24 -18.58 17.29
N LEU A 642 -28.43 -17.99 18.19
CA LEU A 642 -28.93 -17.33 19.39
C LEU A 642 -29.76 -16.09 19.07
N THR A 643 -30.89 -15.98 19.76
CA THR A 643 -31.64 -14.73 19.89
C THR A 643 -31.26 -14.01 21.18
N LYS A 644 -31.62 -12.73 21.27
CA LYS A 644 -31.47 -11.90 22.47
C LYS A 644 -32.11 -12.51 23.73
N SER A 645 -33.24 -13.20 23.57
CA SER A 645 -33.98 -13.89 24.63
C SER A 645 -33.23 -15.10 25.19
N ASP A 646 -32.55 -15.86 24.33
CA ASP A 646 -31.88 -17.11 24.70
C ASP A 646 -30.75 -16.92 25.71
N VAL A 647 -30.10 -15.75 25.69
CA VAL A 647 -28.96 -15.42 26.56
C VAL A 647 -29.31 -15.55 28.05
N GLY A 648 -30.51 -15.12 28.44
CA GLY A 648 -30.99 -15.27 29.82
C GLY A 648 -31.19 -16.75 30.18
N THR A 649 -31.89 -17.48 29.31
CA THR A 649 -32.17 -18.92 29.45
C THR A 649 -30.89 -19.74 29.58
N ILE A 650 -29.87 -19.50 28.76
CA ILE A 650 -28.57 -20.18 28.85
C ILE A 650 -27.88 -19.87 30.19
N ALA A 651 -27.92 -18.62 30.64
CA ALA A 651 -27.27 -18.20 31.89
C ALA A 651 -28.01 -18.69 33.15
N GLU A 652 -29.30 -19.03 33.08
CA GLU A 652 -30.05 -19.69 34.15
C GLU A 652 -29.88 -21.22 34.10
N HIS A 653 -29.91 -21.81 32.90
CA HIS A 653 -29.66 -23.23 32.68
C HIS A 653 -28.29 -23.65 33.20
N LEU A 654 -27.23 -22.94 32.81
CA LEU A 654 -25.87 -23.28 33.27
C LEU A 654 -25.71 -23.11 34.79
N GLU A 655 -26.34 -22.12 35.44
CA GLU A 655 -26.30 -22.03 36.92
C GLU A 655 -27.08 -23.16 37.60
N THR A 656 -28.09 -23.73 36.93
CA THR A 656 -28.91 -24.84 37.46
C THR A 656 -28.23 -26.21 37.27
N PHE A 657 -27.55 -26.42 36.14
CA PHE A 657 -26.95 -27.69 35.76
C PHE A 657 -25.42 -27.55 35.65
N GLU A 658 -24.71 -27.98 36.71
CA GLU A 658 -23.25 -27.85 36.82
C GLU A 658 -22.47 -28.68 35.78
N GLU A 659 -23.01 -29.84 35.39
CA GLU A 659 -22.43 -30.79 34.43
C GLU A 659 -22.75 -30.46 32.95
N SER A 660 -23.38 -29.31 32.66
CA SER A 660 -23.72 -28.87 31.31
C SER A 660 -22.72 -27.81 30.80
N ARG A 661 -22.28 -27.92 29.54
CA ARG A 661 -21.46 -26.91 28.84
C ARG A 661 -22.11 -26.48 27.53
N VAL A 662 -22.06 -25.19 27.23
CA VAL A 662 -22.67 -24.59 26.03
C VAL A 662 -21.58 -24.00 25.14
N PHE A 663 -21.65 -24.30 23.85
CA PHE A 663 -20.68 -23.88 22.84
C PHE A 663 -21.35 -22.98 21.79
N LEU A 664 -20.76 -21.82 21.52
CA LEU A 664 -21.29 -20.78 20.62
C LEU A 664 -20.32 -20.46 19.47
N ILE A 665 -20.85 -19.79 18.43
CA ILE A 665 -20.04 -19.16 17.38
C ILE A 665 -19.67 -17.72 17.78
N PHE A 666 -18.46 -17.29 17.45
CA PHE A 666 -17.90 -15.99 17.82
C PHE A 666 -18.68 -14.78 17.28
N SER A 667 -19.27 -14.88 16.07
CA SER A 667 -20.11 -13.81 15.51
C SER A 667 -21.33 -13.53 16.41
N GLU A 668 -21.94 -14.56 16.97
CA GLU A 668 -23.07 -14.44 17.89
C GLU A 668 -22.65 -13.83 19.22
N LEU A 669 -21.47 -14.22 19.73
CA LEU A 669 -20.88 -13.60 20.92
C LEU A 669 -20.51 -12.13 20.69
N ALA A 670 -20.08 -11.76 19.49
CA ALA A 670 -19.74 -10.39 19.15
C ALA A 670 -21.00 -9.51 19.02
N LEU A 671 -22.06 -10.02 18.38
CA LEU A 671 -23.37 -9.36 18.30
C LEU A 671 -24.03 -9.20 19.68
N LEU A 672 -24.12 -10.28 20.46
CA LEU A 672 -24.80 -10.33 21.76
C LEU A 672 -23.86 -10.07 22.96
N PHE A 673 -22.73 -9.39 22.72
CA PHE A 673 -21.67 -9.21 23.73
C PHE A 673 -22.21 -8.56 25.01
N GLU A 674 -23.04 -7.53 24.91
CA GLU A 674 -23.58 -6.80 26.06
C GLU A 674 -24.56 -7.64 26.87
N GLU A 675 -25.47 -8.34 26.20
CA GLU A 675 -26.43 -9.27 26.80
C GLU A 675 -25.69 -10.39 27.54
N LEU A 676 -24.69 -11.01 26.92
CA LEU A 676 -23.83 -12.02 27.54
C LEU A 676 -23.03 -11.45 28.72
N ARG A 677 -22.42 -10.27 28.55
CA ARG A 677 -21.65 -9.54 29.58
C ARG A 677 -22.51 -9.16 30.79
N ALA A 678 -23.81 -8.91 30.59
CA ALA A 678 -24.76 -8.68 31.66
C ALA A 678 -25.18 -9.99 32.34
N ALA A 679 -25.58 -11.00 31.56
CA ALA A 679 -26.14 -12.26 32.05
C ALA A 679 -25.14 -13.11 32.85
N PHE A 680 -23.86 -13.10 32.46
CA PHE A 680 -22.78 -13.87 33.10
C PHE A 680 -21.95 -13.09 34.13
N ARG A 681 -22.24 -11.81 34.38
CA ARG A 681 -21.48 -10.98 35.32
C ARG A 681 -21.49 -11.59 36.72
N ASN A 682 -20.30 -11.87 37.26
CA ASN A 682 -20.08 -12.51 38.56
C ASN A 682 -20.65 -13.94 38.71
N LYS A 683 -21.01 -14.62 37.61
CA LYS A 683 -21.48 -16.01 37.62
C LYS A 683 -20.33 -17.01 37.46
N ALA A 684 -20.35 -18.10 38.22
CA ALA A 684 -19.35 -19.17 38.09
C ALA A 684 -19.55 -20.00 36.83
N SER A 685 -20.80 -20.12 36.33
CA SER A 685 -21.15 -20.75 35.05
C SER A 685 -20.43 -20.14 33.83
N ALA A 686 -19.89 -18.93 33.91
CA ALA A 686 -19.17 -18.29 32.81
C ALA A 686 -17.97 -19.12 32.28
N HIS A 687 -17.41 -20.03 33.08
CA HIS A 687 -16.36 -20.96 32.60
C HIS A 687 -16.88 -22.05 31.66
N ARG A 688 -18.20 -22.30 31.63
CA ARG A 688 -18.85 -23.38 30.86
C ARG A 688 -19.59 -22.90 29.60
N LEU A 689 -19.54 -21.60 29.31
CA LEU A 689 -19.91 -21.03 28.01
C LEU A 689 -18.62 -20.83 27.19
N VAL A 690 -18.51 -21.50 26.05
CA VAL A 690 -17.25 -21.69 25.30
C VAL A 690 -17.41 -21.31 23.82
N PHE A 691 -16.37 -20.76 23.20
CA PHE A 691 -16.34 -20.37 21.78
C PHE A 691 -14.90 -20.30 21.25
N ALA A 692 -14.73 -20.17 19.93
CA ALA A 692 -13.42 -20.10 19.28
C ALA A 692 -13.19 -18.74 18.59
N THR A 693 -12.04 -18.10 18.81
CA THR A 693 -11.69 -16.79 18.21
C THR A 693 -10.19 -16.66 17.95
N ASN A 694 -9.82 -15.85 16.94
CA ASN A 694 -8.43 -15.45 16.65
C ASN A 694 -8.06 -14.08 17.28
N LEU A 695 -9.02 -13.35 17.86
CA LEU A 695 -8.75 -12.01 18.40
C LEU A 695 -7.93 -12.09 19.70
N PRO A 696 -7.02 -11.12 19.95
CA PRO A 696 -6.47 -10.90 21.28
C PRO A 696 -7.54 -10.35 22.24
N HIS A 697 -7.24 -10.30 23.54
CA HIS A 697 -8.21 -9.83 24.53
C HIS A 697 -8.28 -8.30 24.56
N TRP A 698 -9.40 -7.75 24.09
CA TRP A 698 -9.61 -6.30 23.91
C TRP A 698 -9.48 -5.46 25.18
N ALA A 699 -9.63 -6.04 26.37
CA ALA A 699 -9.43 -5.36 27.66
C ALA A 699 -8.21 -5.89 28.45
N GLU A 700 -7.15 -6.33 27.76
CA GLU A 700 -5.88 -6.77 28.38
C GLU A 700 -5.03 -5.55 28.82
N ILE A 701 -4.63 -5.51 30.10
CA ILE A 701 -3.98 -4.33 30.73
C ILE A 701 -2.59 -4.64 31.30
N GLU A 702 -2.29 -5.90 31.67
CA GLU A 702 -1.02 -6.23 32.34
C GLU A 702 0.16 -6.40 31.36
N MET A 703 -0.11 -6.88 30.14
CA MET A 703 0.82 -6.95 29.02
C MET A 703 0.06 -6.73 27.70
N PRO A 704 -0.52 -5.53 27.48
CA PRO A 704 -1.18 -5.21 26.22
C PRO A 704 -0.22 -5.40 25.04
N THR A 705 -0.75 -5.87 23.92
CA THR A 705 -0.05 -5.80 22.64
C THR A 705 -0.17 -4.39 22.09
N ASP A 706 0.77 -3.96 21.24
CA ASP A 706 0.76 -2.63 20.60
C ASP A 706 -0.61 -2.27 19.98
N ARG A 707 -1.35 -3.27 19.48
CA ARG A 707 -2.74 -3.13 18.97
C ARG A 707 -3.76 -2.74 20.05
N VAL A 708 -3.73 -3.42 21.19
CA VAL A 708 -4.67 -3.18 22.30
C VAL A 708 -4.37 -1.83 22.96
N ASP A 709 -3.10 -1.46 23.10
CA ASP A 709 -2.72 -0.11 23.56
C ASP A 709 -3.16 0.99 22.59
N ASN A 710 -2.97 0.78 21.28
CA ASN A 710 -3.44 1.74 20.27
C ASN A 710 -4.97 1.87 20.28
N LEU A 711 -5.73 0.77 20.34
CA LEU A 711 -7.19 0.80 20.52
C LEU A 711 -7.59 1.57 21.78
N ASN A 712 -6.97 1.26 22.92
CA ASN A 712 -7.25 1.90 24.21
C ASN A 712 -6.92 3.39 24.22
N SER A 713 -5.97 3.84 23.38
CA SER A 713 -5.64 5.26 23.22
C SER A 713 -6.70 6.04 22.44
N VAL A 714 -7.38 5.39 21.48
CA VAL A 714 -8.45 5.99 20.66
C VAL A 714 -9.82 5.85 21.33
N VAL A 715 -10.04 4.74 22.04
CA VAL A 715 -11.26 4.44 22.80
C VAL A 715 -10.93 4.48 24.30
N PRO A 716 -10.79 5.67 24.93
CA PRO A 716 -10.42 5.78 26.34
C PRO A 716 -11.54 5.36 27.30
N ASP A 717 -12.80 5.34 26.84
CA ASP A 717 -13.93 4.85 27.63
C ASP A 717 -13.99 3.31 27.58
N ARG A 718 -13.65 2.69 28.71
CA ARG A 718 -13.66 1.24 28.91
C ARG A 718 -15.03 0.59 28.74
N SER A 719 -16.13 1.35 28.79
CA SER A 719 -17.46 0.80 28.58
C SER A 719 -17.68 0.31 27.14
N LEU A 720 -16.99 0.96 26.19
CA LEU A 720 -16.99 0.68 24.74
C LEU A 720 -15.94 -0.38 24.32
N TRP A 721 -15.21 -0.97 25.26
CA TRP A 721 -14.25 -2.04 24.96
C TRP A 721 -14.99 -3.36 24.71
N SER A 722 -15.25 -3.64 23.43
CA SER A 722 -15.99 -4.82 22.96
C SER A 722 -15.22 -5.58 21.86
N PRO A 723 -15.57 -6.85 21.58
CA PRO A 723 -15.00 -7.57 20.43
C PRO A 723 -15.28 -6.86 19.10
N MET A 724 -16.44 -6.20 18.97
CA MET A 724 -16.81 -5.44 17.78
C MET A 724 -15.90 -4.21 17.57
N ALA A 725 -15.60 -3.46 18.62
CA ALA A 725 -14.66 -2.34 18.55
C ALA A 725 -13.23 -2.80 18.21
N LEU A 726 -12.75 -3.90 18.80
CA LEU A 726 -11.45 -4.46 18.39
C LEU A 726 -11.45 -4.92 16.93
N LEU A 727 -12.56 -5.52 16.45
CA LEU A 727 -12.66 -5.98 15.07
C LEU A 727 -12.64 -4.82 14.06
N GLY A 728 -13.37 -3.75 14.35
CA GLY A 728 -13.34 -2.52 13.55
C GLY A 728 -11.94 -1.91 13.48
N PHE A 729 -11.25 -1.85 14.63
CA PHE A 729 -9.87 -1.35 14.70
C PHE A 729 -8.90 -2.19 13.86
N VAL A 730 -8.85 -3.52 14.04
CA VAL A 730 -7.91 -4.36 13.27
C VAL A 730 -8.23 -4.41 11.78
N THR A 731 -9.50 -4.24 11.40
CA THR A 731 -9.91 -4.12 9.99
C THR A 731 -9.47 -2.78 9.40
N GLY A 732 -9.66 -1.67 10.13
CA GLY A 732 -9.16 -0.35 9.73
C GLY A 732 -7.64 -0.34 9.51
N ARG A 733 -6.89 -0.90 10.47
CA ARG A 733 -5.42 -1.04 10.39
C ARG A 733 -4.97 -1.88 9.19
N LEU A 734 -5.68 -2.98 8.90
CA LEU A 734 -5.45 -3.80 7.71
C LEU A 734 -5.68 -3.00 6.43
N MET A 735 -6.75 -2.21 6.35
CA MET A 735 -7.05 -1.37 5.18
C MET A 735 -5.98 -0.29 4.97
N GLU A 736 -5.51 0.40 6.02
CA GLU A 736 -4.42 1.37 5.91
C GLU A 736 -3.16 0.74 5.30
N SER A 737 -2.72 -0.40 5.83
CA SER A 737 -1.51 -1.11 5.37
C SER A 737 -1.64 -1.69 3.95
N ILE A 738 -2.86 -2.01 3.51
CA ILE A 738 -3.14 -2.39 2.12
C ILE A 738 -3.12 -1.16 1.21
N LEU A 739 -3.77 -0.06 1.63
CA LEU A 739 -3.86 1.16 0.84
C LEU A 739 -2.50 1.81 0.58
N GLU A 740 -1.56 1.74 1.52
CA GLU A 740 -0.15 2.14 1.31
C GLU A 740 0.49 1.50 0.06
N ARG A 741 0.03 0.31 -0.35
CA ARG A 741 0.57 -0.47 -1.46
C ARG A 741 -0.30 -0.41 -2.74
N MET A 742 -1.44 0.30 -2.70
CA MET A 742 -2.36 0.42 -3.83
C MET A 742 -2.36 1.82 -4.44
N GLU A 743 -2.01 1.95 -5.71
CA GLU A 743 -2.17 3.22 -6.46
C GLU A 743 -3.66 3.52 -6.72
N ASN A 744 -4.39 2.52 -7.25
CA ASN A 744 -5.81 2.61 -7.59
C ASN A 744 -6.63 1.71 -6.66
N VAL A 745 -7.83 2.17 -6.27
CA VAL A 745 -8.73 1.43 -5.38
C VAL A 745 -10.05 1.17 -6.07
N ASN A 746 -10.37 -0.10 -6.31
CA ASN A 746 -11.69 -0.54 -6.74
C ASN A 746 -11.97 -1.95 -6.17
N PRO A 747 -13.22 -2.42 -6.16
CA PRO A 747 -13.60 -3.71 -5.55
C PRO A 747 -12.82 -4.91 -6.08
N GLY A 748 -12.59 -4.97 -7.40
CA GLY A 748 -11.84 -6.06 -8.04
C GLY A 748 -10.38 -6.08 -7.59
N LEU A 749 -9.68 -4.94 -7.68
CA LEU A 749 -8.29 -4.82 -7.22
C LEU A 749 -8.13 -5.09 -5.71
N LEU A 750 -9.12 -4.70 -4.90
CA LEU A 750 -9.13 -5.02 -3.47
C LEU A 750 -9.23 -6.54 -3.25
N ALA A 751 -10.13 -7.23 -3.93
CA ALA A 751 -10.27 -8.67 -3.82
C ALA A 751 -9.03 -9.41 -4.36
N ASP A 752 -8.55 -9.06 -5.57
CA ASP A 752 -7.39 -9.69 -6.21
C ASP A 752 -6.12 -9.62 -5.37
N LEU A 753 -5.93 -8.55 -4.58
CA LEU A 753 -4.78 -8.42 -3.68
C LEU A 753 -4.75 -9.53 -2.61
N PHE A 754 -5.89 -9.87 -2.01
CA PHE A 754 -5.97 -10.93 -0.99
C PHE A 754 -5.65 -12.31 -1.58
N PHE A 755 -6.27 -12.65 -2.72
CA PHE A 755 -6.03 -13.92 -3.40
C PHE A 755 -4.62 -14.04 -4.00
N LYS A 756 -3.94 -12.91 -4.29
CA LYS A 756 -2.55 -12.90 -4.78
C LYS A 756 -1.50 -13.05 -3.69
N GLU A 757 -1.67 -12.40 -2.53
CA GLU A 757 -0.67 -12.46 -1.45
C GLU A 757 -0.74 -13.75 -0.64
N SER A 758 -1.85 -14.50 -0.74
CA SER A 758 -2.19 -15.75 -0.04
C SER A 758 -2.30 -15.64 1.50
N LEU A 759 -1.42 -14.90 2.15
CA LEU A 759 -1.40 -14.66 3.59
C LEU A 759 -0.96 -13.21 3.84
N ILE A 760 -1.79 -12.43 4.55
CA ILE A 760 -1.50 -11.03 4.88
C ILE A 760 -1.27 -10.91 6.39
N THR A 761 -0.23 -10.17 6.79
CA THR A 761 0.05 -9.90 8.21
C THR A 761 0.11 -8.39 8.47
N VAL A 762 -0.67 -7.92 9.44
CA VAL A 762 -0.71 -6.49 9.85
C VAL A 762 -0.77 -6.39 11.36
N ASP A 763 0.13 -5.58 11.94
CA ASP A 763 0.40 -5.43 13.37
C ASP A 763 0.65 -6.76 14.14
N GLY A 764 0.78 -7.89 13.41
CA GLY A 764 0.89 -9.26 13.93
C GLY A 764 -0.44 -10.04 14.06
N MET A 765 -1.53 -9.57 13.46
CA MET A 765 -2.65 -10.44 13.02
C MET A 765 -2.26 -11.15 11.72
N TRP A 766 -2.90 -12.30 11.45
CA TRP A 766 -2.59 -13.19 10.33
C TRP A 766 -3.89 -13.59 9.62
N TYR A 767 -4.06 -13.09 8.39
CA TYR A 767 -5.28 -13.22 7.59
C TYR A 767 -5.04 -14.13 6.37
N GLY A 768 -5.90 -15.12 6.17
CA GLY A 768 -5.76 -16.17 5.13
C GLY A 768 -5.58 -17.58 5.72
N PRO A 769 -5.35 -18.62 4.89
CA PRO A 769 -4.96 -18.51 3.48
C PRO A 769 -6.11 -18.24 2.50
N TYR A 770 -5.80 -17.42 1.49
CA TYR A 770 -6.65 -17.15 0.32
C TYR A 770 -6.05 -17.79 -0.94
N THR A 771 -6.83 -18.55 -1.71
CA THR A 771 -6.44 -19.00 -3.07
C THR A 771 -7.67 -19.26 -3.94
N ASP A 772 -7.60 -18.89 -5.22
CA ASP A 772 -8.56 -19.25 -6.28
C ASP A 772 -8.02 -20.32 -7.25
N ASP A 773 -6.80 -20.82 -7.02
CA ASP A 773 -6.23 -22.00 -7.69
C ASP A 773 -6.45 -23.28 -6.87
N CYS A 774 -6.78 -24.39 -7.55
CA CYS A 774 -7.28 -25.63 -6.97
C CYS A 774 -6.67 -26.92 -7.56
N ASP A 775 -5.59 -26.81 -8.34
CA ASP A 775 -4.88 -27.98 -8.90
C ASP A 775 -3.95 -28.71 -7.88
N ILE A 776 -4.41 -28.88 -6.63
CA ILE A 776 -3.72 -29.69 -5.59
C ILE A 776 -4.62 -30.82 -5.06
N GLY A 777 -4.93 -31.77 -5.95
CA GLY A 777 -4.93 -33.19 -5.59
C GLY A 777 -6.07 -33.76 -4.73
N LYS A 778 -7.20 -33.07 -4.53
CA LYS A 778 -8.40 -33.64 -3.89
C LYS A 778 -9.69 -33.32 -4.67
N PRO A 779 -10.64 -34.27 -4.79
CA PRO A 779 -11.94 -33.99 -5.37
C PRO A 779 -12.82 -33.22 -4.38
N ILE A 780 -13.41 -32.11 -4.82
CA ILE A 780 -14.46 -31.40 -4.10
C ILE A 780 -15.66 -31.26 -5.05
N GLU A 781 -16.85 -31.66 -4.59
CA GLU A 781 -18.10 -31.47 -5.33
C GLU A 781 -18.51 -29.99 -5.28
N GLY A 782 -18.20 -29.23 -6.33
CA GLY A 782 -18.61 -27.83 -6.46
C GLY A 782 -17.82 -27.09 -7.53
N ASN A 783 -18.52 -26.49 -8.50
CA ASN A 783 -17.92 -26.03 -9.77
C ASN A 783 -17.04 -24.77 -9.69
N HIS A 784 -16.77 -24.24 -8.50
CA HIS A 784 -15.81 -23.15 -8.24
C HIS A 784 -15.17 -23.39 -6.88
N CYS A 785 -13.88 -23.68 -6.87
CA CYS A 785 -13.11 -23.85 -5.65
C CYS A 785 -12.37 -22.53 -5.36
N ILE A 786 -12.68 -21.94 -4.20
CA ILE A 786 -12.05 -20.73 -3.67
C ILE A 786 -11.82 -21.01 -2.19
N HIS A 787 -10.55 -21.05 -1.78
CA HIS A 787 -10.20 -21.05 -0.36
C HIS A 787 -10.20 -19.62 0.16
N ASN A 788 -11.04 -19.35 1.15
CA ASN A 788 -11.25 -18.03 1.73
C ASN A 788 -11.34 -18.17 3.26
N TYR A 789 -10.33 -18.83 3.82
CA TYR A 789 -10.27 -19.09 5.25
C TYR A 789 -9.64 -17.87 5.92
N GLY A 790 -10.48 -17.06 6.57
CA GLY A 790 -10.09 -15.70 6.97
C GLY A 790 -9.04 -15.63 8.08
N ALA A 791 -9.09 -16.56 9.04
CA ALA A 791 -8.25 -16.51 10.22
C ALA A 791 -7.31 -17.72 10.37
N THR A 792 -6.11 -17.44 10.88
CA THR A 792 -5.22 -18.44 11.50
C THR A 792 -5.15 -18.22 13.01
N HIS A 793 -4.44 -19.08 13.74
CA HIS A 793 -4.20 -18.92 15.19
C HIS A 793 -5.50 -18.75 16.01
N ILE A 794 -6.48 -19.62 15.74
CA ILE A 794 -7.78 -19.67 16.41
C ILE A 794 -7.59 -20.36 17.76
N SER A 795 -8.09 -19.75 18.83
CA SER A 795 -7.98 -20.23 20.21
C SER A 795 -9.35 -20.42 20.85
N VAL A 796 -9.45 -21.31 21.84
CA VAL A 796 -10.74 -21.61 22.51
C VAL A 796 -10.81 -20.89 23.86
N TRP A 797 -11.89 -20.14 24.06
CA TRP A 797 -12.11 -19.22 25.17
C TRP A 797 -13.36 -19.60 25.95
N SER A 798 -13.40 -19.20 27.22
CA SER A 798 -14.63 -19.20 28.03
C SER A 798 -15.17 -17.79 28.21
N MET A 799 -16.47 -17.65 28.48
CA MET A 799 -17.08 -16.37 28.85
C MET A 799 -16.45 -15.77 30.12
N ALA A 800 -15.90 -16.60 31.00
CA ALA A 800 -15.10 -16.12 32.13
C ALA A 800 -13.85 -15.34 31.69
N ARG A 801 -13.18 -15.73 30.59
CA ARG A 801 -12.09 -14.96 29.98
C ARG A 801 -12.60 -13.67 29.33
N VAL A 802 -13.73 -13.71 28.63
CA VAL A 802 -14.39 -12.52 28.03
C VAL A 802 -14.67 -11.43 29.07
N LEU A 803 -14.97 -11.82 30.31
CA LEU A 803 -15.19 -10.90 31.43
C LEU A 803 -13.88 -10.45 32.12
N ARG A 804 -12.78 -11.18 31.94
CA ARG A 804 -11.52 -11.05 32.70
C ARG A 804 -10.30 -11.56 31.91
N SER A 805 -9.43 -10.65 31.50
CA SER A 805 -8.23 -10.93 30.72
C SER A 805 -7.25 -11.93 31.37
N ASP A 806 -7.27 -12.03 32.70
CA ASP A 806 -6.34 -12.88 33.49
C ASP A 806 -6.73 -14.37 33.51
N VAL A 807 -7.94 -14.72 33.07
CA VAL A 807 -8.36 -16.12 32.94
C VAL A 807 -7.66 -16.76 31.72
N PRO A 808 -6.96 -17.89 31.86
CA PRO A 808 -6.19 -18.50 30.77
C PRO A 808 -7.09 -19.03 29.63
N LEU A 809 -6.47 -19.26 28.47
CA LEU A 809 -7.08 -19.92 27.31
C LEU A 809 -7.47 -21.38 27.66
N LEU A 810 -8.57 -21.88 27.09
CA LEU A 810 -8.93 -23.30 27.18
C LEU A 810 -8.13 -24.15 26.20
N GLN A 811 -7.82 -23.60 25.02
CA GLN A 811 -6.90 -24.17 24.03
C GLN A 811 -6.01 -23.07 23.47
N ASN A 812 -4.72 -23.39 23.30
CA ASN A 812 -3.77 -22.49 22.65
C ASN A 812 -4.15 -22.25 21.16
N PRO A 813 -3.69 -21.15 20.54
CA PRO A 813 -3.95 -20.88 19.13
C PRO A 813 -3.52 -22.02 18.19
N THR A 814 -4.45 -22.53 17.38
CA THR A 814 -4.20 -23.51 16.30
C THR A 814 -4.70 -22.99 14.96
N THR A 815 -4.17 -23.52 13.86
CA THR A 815 -4.66 -23.24 12.51
C THR A 815 -5.24 -24.54 11.96
N PRO A 816 -6.56 -24.64 11.74
CA PRO A 816 -7.20 -25.90 11.38
C PRO A 816 -6.82 -26.33 9.97
N SER A 817 -6.57 -27.63 9.77
CA SER A 817 -6.29 -28.21 8.45
C SER A 817 -7.54 -28.29 7.55
N MET A 818 -8.73 -28.23 8.15
CA MET A 818 -10.03 -28.37 7.47
C MET A 818 -10.16 -29.69 6.66
N GLU A 819 -9.38 -30.71 7.04
CA GLU A 819 -9.48 -32.05 6.47
C GLU A 819 -10.53 -32.86 7.22
N TYR A 820 -11.51 -33.40 6.48
CA TYR A 820 -12.61 -34.16 7.03
C TYR A 820 -12.53 -35.63 6.62
N ILE A 821 -12.92 -36.53 7.53
CA ILE A 821 -13.18 -37.93 7.17
C ILE A 821 -14.46 -38.01 6.34
N ASP A 822 -14.43 -38.77 5.24
CA ASP A 822 -15.60 -39.13 4.47
C ASP A 822 -16.26 -40.39 5.08
N PRO A 823 -17.47 -40.30 5.65
CA PRO A 823 -18.15 -41.44 6.26
C PRO A 823 -18.70 -42.45 5.24
N ASP A 824 -18.85 -42.07 3.97
CA ASP A 824 -19.39 -42.92 2.90
C ASP A 824 -18.28 -43.53 2.00
N ALA A 825 -17.02 -43.13 2.21
CA ALA A 825 -15.87 -43.76 1.59
C ALA A 825 -15.81 -45.25 1.95
N VAL A 826 -15.86 -46.12 0.93
CA VAL A 826 -15.89 -47.58 1.11
C VAL A 826 -14.55 -48.09 1.63
N VAL A 827 -14.38 -48.08 2.95
CA VAL A 827 -13.25 -48.72 3.64
C VAL A 827 -13.38 -50.22 3.46
N LEU A 828 -12.55 -50.79 2.56
CA LEU A 828 -12.41 -52.23 2.37
C LEU A 828 -12.06 -52.88 3.72
N THR A 829 -13.02 -53.60 4.30
CA THR A 829 -12.85 -54.28 5.58
C THR A 829 -11.62 -55.19 5.59
N GLY A 830 -10.99 -55.39 6.75
CA GLY A 830 -9.76 -56.19 6.87
C GLY A 830 -9.86 -57.62 6.29
N ALA A 831 -11.07 -58.18 6.19
CA ALA A 831 -11.33 -59.44 5.51
C ALA A 831 -11.13 -59.37 3.98
N ALA A 832 -11.51 -58.25 3.34
CA ALA A 832 -11.24 -58.00 1.93
C ALA A 832 -9.75 -57.76 1.67
N ILE A 833 -9.06 -57.04 2.56
CA ILE A 833 -7.59 -56.88 2.50
C ILE A 833 -6.88 -58.23 2.67
N ALA A 834 -7.35 -59.10 3.56
CA ALA A 834 -6.83 -60.46 3.70
C ALA A 834 -7.12 -61.34 2.46
N GLY A 835 -8.30 -61.21 1.85
CA GLY A 835 -8.64 -61.89 0.60
C GLY A 835 -7.73 -61.47 -0.57
N ILE A 836 -7.50 -60.16 -0.71
CA ILE A 836 -6.53 -59.59 -1.66
C ILE A 836 -5.12 -60.08 -1.33
N GLY A 837 -4.72 -60.11 -0.06
CA GLY A 837 -3.41 -60.62 0.38
C GLY A 837 -3.17 -62.09 0.02
N ILE A 838 -4.18 -62.96 0.17
CA ILE A 838 -4.10 -64.38 -0.22
C ILE A 838 -4.05 -64.53 -1.75
N ALA A 839 -4.86 -63.76 -2.48
CA ALA A 839 -4.83 -63.75 -3.95
C ALA A 839 -3.48 -63.23 -4.48
N VAL A 840 -2.92 -62.18 -3.87
CA VAL A 840 -1.60 -61.62 -4.17
C VAL A 840 -0.50 -62.62 -3.80
N PHE A 841 -0.58 -63.34 -2.69
CA PHE A 841 0.43 -64.34 -2.31
C PHE A 841 0.43 -65.56 -3.25
N ALA A 842 -0.75 -66.05 -3.65
CA ALA A 842 -0.88 -67.09 -4.66
C ALA A 842 -0.38 -66.60 -6.04
N SER A 843 -0.70 -65.36 -6.40
CA SER A 843 -0.21 -64.72 -7.64
C SER A 843 1.30 -64.51 -7.60
N LEU A 844 1.88 -64.14 -6.45
CA LEU A 844 3.32 -63.98 -6.24
C LEU A 844 4.07 -65.31 -6.32
N LEU A 845 3.50 -66.42 -5.86
CA LEU A 845 4.08 -67.75 -6.06
C LEU A 845 4.07 -68.16 -7.54
N LEU A 846 3.00 -67.85 -8.27
CA LEU A 846 2.88 -68.14 -9.70
C LEU A 846 3.79 -67.22 -10.53
N LEU A 847 3.91 -65.94 -10.15
CA LEU A 847 4.85 -64.95 -10.69
C LEU A 847 6.30 -65.21 -10.28
N ALA A 848 6.58 -65.90 -9.16
CA ALA A 848 7.93 -66.33 -8.80
C ALA A 848 8.37 -67.53 -9.65
N ALA A 849 7.47 -68.46 -9.95
CA ALA A 849 7.73 -69.57 -10.87
C ALA A 849 7.89 -69.08 -12.33
N LEU A 850 7.02 -68.17 -12.78
CA LEU A 850 7.15 -67.52 -14.10
C LEU A 850 8.37 -66.58 -14.14
N GLY A 851 8.63 -65.89 -13.04
CA GLY A 851 9.74 -64.96 -12.84
C GLY A 851 11.09 -65.66 -12.84
N ALA A 852 11.22 -66.87 -12.31
CA ALA A 852 12.44 -67.66 -12.43
C ALA A 852 12.76 -68.03 -13.90
N LEU A 853 11.72 -68.23 -14.73
CA LEU A 853 11.85 -68.53 -16.16
C LEU A 853 12.14 -67.27 -17.00
N LEU A 854 11.55 -66.13 -16.63
CA LEU A 854 11.77 -64.82 -17.27
C LEU A 854 13.08 -64.15 -16.83
N TYR A 855 13.53 -64.34 -15.59
CA TYR A 855 14.79 -63.81 -15.06
C TYR A 855 16.01 -64.33 -15.85
N PHE A 856 15.94 -65.56 -16.35
CA PHE A 856 16.98 -66.14 -17.21
C PHE A 856 16.88 -65.75 -18.69
N THR A 857 15.82 -65.04 -19.12
CA THR A 857 15.57 -64.75 -20.56
C THR A 857 15.31 -63.28 -20.90
N MET A 858 14.96 -62.41 -19.94
CA MET A 858 14.60 -61.00 -20.19
C MET A 858 15.17 -60.02 -19.16
N ASN A 859 16.41 -60.21 -18.71
CA ASN A 859 17.07 -59.25 -17.82
C ASN A 859 17.58 -57.99 -18.58
N ARG A 860 16.66 -57.15 -19.08
CA ARG A 860 16.98 -55.78 -19.51
C ARG A 860 17.06 -54.85 -18.30
N THR A 861 18.17 -54.95 -17.57
CA THR A 861 18.67 -53.84 -16.76
C THR A 861 18.85 -52.61 -17.65
N ARG A 862 18.70 -51.39 -17.10
CA ARG A 862 19.10 -50.14 -17.79
C ARG A 862 20.52 -50.32 -18.33
N ASP A 863 20.70 -50.16 -19.64
CA ASP A 863 21.96 -50.53 -20.28
C ASP A 863 23.05 -49.53 -19.92
N ASN A 864 23.81 -49.89 -18.90
CA ASN A 864 24.94 -49.13 -18.41
C ASN A 864 26.23 -49.49 -19.16
N ALA A 865 26.24 -50.31 -20.22
CA ALA A 865 27.46 -50.64 -20.97
C ALA A 865 28.12 -49.38 -21.56
N SER A 866 27.31 -48.48 -22.10
CA SER A 866 27.71 -47.22 -22.74
C SER A 866 28.07 -46.10 -21.76
N ALA A 867 27.67 -46.20 -20.48
CA ALA A 867 27.97 -45.18 -19.47
C ALA A 867 29.49 -45.05 -19.21
N PRO A 868 30.06 -43.83 -19.28
CA PRO A 868 31.37 -43.52 -18.69
C PRO A 868 31.38 -43.74 -17.17
N LYS A 869 32.40 -44.44 -16.65
CA LYS A 869 32.44 -44.90 -15.25
C LYS A 869 33.74 -44.58 -14.51
N GLU A 870 34.83 -44.38 -15.25
CA GLU A 870 36.16 -44.18 -14.70
C GLU A 870 36.34 -42.70 -14.29
N PRO A 871 36.46 -42.36 -12.99
CA PRO A 871 36.49 -40.95 -12.54
C PRO A 871 37.72 -40.16 -13.00
N MET A 872 38.74 -40.85 -13.51
CA MET A 872 40.00 -40.28 -13.98
C MET A 872 40.05 -40.11 -15.51
N GLU A 873 39.03 -40.56 -16.25
CA GLU A 873 38.92 -40.39 -17.69
C GLU A 873 37.98 -39.20 -18.02
N PRO A 874 38.34 -38.31 -18.97
CA PRO A 874 37.47 -37.21 -19.35
C PRO A 874 36.15 -37.70 -19.97
N VAL A 875 35.04 -37.26 -19.41
CA VAL A 875 33.69 -37.50 -19.93
C VAL A 875 33.31 -36.36 -20.87
N THR A 876 32.68 -36.68 -22.00
CA THR A 876 32.04 -35.65 -22.84
C THR A 876 30.55 -35.60 -22.53
N ILE A 877 30.09 -34.46 -22.03
CA ILE A 877 28.69 -34.19 -21.70
C ILE A 877 28.08 -33.34 -22.81
N ILE A 878 26.89 -33.73 -23.25
CA ILE A 878 26.05 -33.01 -24.21
C ILE A 878 24.77 -32.61 -23.47
N PHE A 879 24.39 -31.33 -23.59
CA PHE A 879 23.03 -30.88 -23.31
C PHE A 879 22.34 -30.52 -24.63
N THR A 880 21.06 -30.85 -24.74
CA THR A 880 20.19 -30.44 -25.84
C THR A 880 18.88 -29.92 -25.29
N ASP A 881 18.23 -28.99 -25.98
CA ASP A 881 16.86 -28.55 -25.66
C ASP A 881 16.19 -27.94 -26.92
N ILE A 882 14.85 -27.90 -27.00
CA ILE A 882 14.17 -27.29 -28.15
C ILE A 882 14.10 -25.77 -27.94
N GLU A 883 14.42 -25.00 -28.97
CA GLU A 883 14.28 -23.54 -28.92
C GLU A 883 12.82 -23.13 -28.76
N SER A 884 12.55 -22.26 -27.78
CA SER A 884 11.22 -21.70 -27.51
C SER A 884 10.12 -22.75 -27.24
N SER A 885 10.48 -23.93 -26.71
CA SER A 885 9.54 -25.04 -26.49
C SER A 885 8.28 -24.65 -25.71
N THR A 886 8.40 -23.85 -24.65
CA THR A 886 7.27 -23.32 -23.88
C THR A 886 6.30 -22.49 -24.72
N ALA A 887 6.80 -21.67 -25.65
CA ALA A 887 5.95 -20.86 -26.53
C ALA A 887 5.23 -21.74 -27.58
N ILE A 888 5.90 -22.78 -28.08
CA ILE A 888 5.30 -23.73 -29.03
C ILE A 888 4.26 -24.62 -28.31
N TRP A 889 4.50 -25.01 -27.05
CA TRP A 889 3.52 -25.69 -26.19
C TRP A 889 2.29 -24.83 -25.91
N ALA A 890 2.46 -23.53 -25.69
CA ALA A 890 1.34 -22.61 -25.49
C ALA A 890 0.54 -22.35 -26.77
N ALA A 891 1.21 -22.27 -27.93
CA ALA A 891 0.56 -22.02 -29.21
C ALA A 891 -0.10 -23.26 -29.82
N HIS A 892 0.52 -24.44 -29.68
CA HIS A 892 0.11 -25.70 -30.32
C HIS A 892 0.24 -26.93 -29.39
N PRO A 893 -0.51 -26.97 -28.28
CA PRO A 893 -0.54 -28.12 -27.37
C PRO A 893 -1.00 -29.43 -28.03
N GLU A 894 -1.69 -29.35 -29.17
CA GLU A 894 -2.14 -30.50 -29.96
C GLU A 894 -1.05 -31.13 -30.85
N LEU A 895 -0.02 -30.37 -31.25
CA LEU A 895 1.06 -30.85 -32.13
C LEU A 895 2.31 -31.27 -31.34
N MET A 896 2.56 -30.62 -30.20
CA MET A 896 3.78 -30.83 -29.41
C MET A 896 3.94 -32.24 -28.81
N PRO A 897 2.90 -32.97 -28.35
CA PRO A 897 3.07 -34.32 -27.80
C PRO A 897 3.70 -35.29 -28.80
N ASP A 898 3.21 -35.32 -30.04
CA ASP A 898 3.73 -36.20 -31.10
C ASP A 898 5.10 -35.74 -31.61
N ALA A 899 5.33 -34.42 -31.72
CA ALA A 899 6.60 -33.85 -32.14
C ALA A 899 7.72 -34.07 -31.10
N VAL A 900 7.43 -33.89 -29.80
CA VAL A 900 8.35 -34.23 -28.71
C VAL A 900 8.57 -35.75 -28.64
N ALA A 901 7.55 -36.58 -28.82
CA ALA A 901 7.72 -38.03 -28.93
C ALA A 901 8.57 -38.45 -30.15
N ALA A 902 8.54 -37.70 -31.26
CA ALA A 902 9.45 -37.89 -32.39
C ALA A 902 10.88 -37.45 -32.06
N HIS A 903 11.07 -36.26 -31.47
CA HIS A 903 12.34 -35.75 -30.96
C HIS A 903 13.05 -36.79 -30.07
N HIS A 904 12.34 -37.32 -29.07
CA HIS A 904 12.88 -38.32 -28.14
C HIS A 904 13.30 -39.62 -28.84
N ARG A 905 12.52 -40.09 -29.83
CA ARG A 905 12.84 -41.30 -30.61
C ARG A 905 14.09 -41.12 -31.47
N VAL A 906 14.28 -39.96 -32.11
CA VAL A 906 15.46 -39.68 -32.93
C VAL A 906 16.71 -39.59 -32.05
N ILE A 907 16.66 -38.84 -30.95
CA ILE A 907 17.80 -38.69 -30.03
C ILE A 907 18.21 -40.04 -29.44
N ARG A 908 17.27 -40.83 -28.90
CA ARG A 908 17.56 -42.15 -28.30
C ARG A 908 18.20 -43.13 -29.30
N ARG A 909 17.71 -43.14 -30.54
CA ARG A 909 18.32 -43.94 -31.62
C ARG A 909 19.76 -43.55 -31.92
N LEU A 910 20.11 -42.26 -31.80
CA LEU A 910 21.47 -41.77 -32.02
C LEU A 910 22.38 -42.02 -30.80
N ILE A 911 21.84 -41.95 -29.57
CA ILE A 911 22.53 -42.38 -28.35
C ILE A 911 22.97 -43.84 -28.46
N GLU A 912 22.04 -44.74 -28.82
CA GLU A 912 22.35 -46.16 -29.07
C GLU A 912 23.36 -46.36 -30.21
N LYS A 913 23.22 -45.61 -31.32
CA LYS A 913 24.09 -45.73 -32.50
C LYS A 913 25.56 -45.40 -32.22
N TYR A 914 25.82 -44.44 -31.32
CA TYR A 914 27.15 -43.89 -31.05
C TYR A 914 27.77 -44.34 -29.71
N ASP A 915 27.23 -45.38 -29.06
CA ASP A 915 27.65 -45.88 -27.73
C ASP A 915 27.75 -44.76 -26.66
N CYS A 916 26.81 -43.81 -26.73
CA CYS A 916 26.61 -42.80 -25.68
C CYS A 916 25.53 -43.27 -24.69
N TYR A 917 25.37 -42.52 -23.61
CA TYR A 917 24.49 -42.88 -22.49
C TYR A 917 23.51 -41.76 -22.15
N GLU A 918 22.21 -42.07 -22.15
CA GLU A 918 21.17 -41.16 -21.65
C GLU A 918 21.27 -41.08 -20.12
N VAL A 919 21.67 -39.92 -19.61
CA VAL A 919 21.78 -39.65 -18.17
C VAL A 919 20.39 -39.41 -17.59
N LYS A 920 19.70 -38.40 -18.14
CA LYS A 920 18.35 -37.99 -17.77
C LYS A 920 17.75 -37.12 -18.86
N THR A 921 16.42 -37.05 -18.86
CA THR A 921 15.61 -36.20 -19.73
C THR A 921 14.67 -35.40 -18.83
N VAL A 922 14.58 -34.09 -19.01
CA VAL A 922 13.71 -33.18 -18.23
C VAL A 922 12.92 -32.34 -19.22
N GLY A 923 11.61 -32.58 -19.31
CA GLY A 923 10.80 -32.07 -20.41
C GLY A 923 11.33 -32.57 -21.76
N ASP A 924 11.65 -31.64 -22.66
CA ASP A 924 12.33 -31.85 -23.92
C ASP A 924 13.86 -31.80 -23.85
N SER A 925 14.45 -31.42 -22.72
CA SER A 925 15.91 -31.35 -22.56
C SER A 925 16.53 -32.72 -22.29
N PHE A 926 17.63 -33.05 -22.98
CA PHE A 926 18.42 -34.26 -22.75
C PHE A 926 19.80 -33.93 -22.20
N MET A 927 20.22 -34.70 -21.18
CA MET A 927 21.61 -34.81 -20.75
C MET A 927 22.18 -36.16 -21.20
N ILE A 928 23.24 -36.12 -22.02
CA ILE A 928 23.87 -37.31 -22.62
C ILE A 928 25.36 -37.33 -22.26
N ALA A 929 25.87 -38.49 -21.86
CA ALA A 929 27.29 -38.71 -21.57
C ALA A 929 27.91 -39.67 -22.58
N CYS A 930 29.06 -39.30 -23.15
CA CYS A 930 29.82 -40.13 -24.08
C CYS A 930 31.26 -40.33 -23.56
N LYS A 931 31.84 -41.51 -23.81
CA LYS A 931 33.21 -41.88 -23.37
C LYS A 931 34.33 -41.09 -24.08
N GLY A 932 34.00 -40.26 -25.07
CA GLY A 932 34.96 -39.44 -25.80
C GLY A 932 34.29 -38.37 -26.66
N ALA A 933 35.07 -37.40 -27.12
CA ALA A 933 34.56 -36.25 -27.87
C ALA A 933 34.07 -36.61 -29.28
N TYR A 934 34.68 -37.60 -29.94
CA TYR A 934 34.31 -38.00 -31.31
C TYR A 934 32.90 -38.59 -31.44
N PRO A 935 32.48 -39.62 -30.64
CA PRO A 935 31.11 -40.11 -30.71
C PRO A 935 30.09 -39.02 -30.34
N ALA A 936 30.43 -38.11 -29.41
CA ALA A 936 29.57 -36.97 -29.08
C ALA A 936 29.39 -36.02 -30.29
N ALA A 937 30.48 -35.62 -30.94
CA ALA A 937 30.44 -34.76 -32.13
C ALA A 937 29.67 -35.43 -33.30
N ARG A 938 29.88 -36.73 -33.52
CA ARG A 938 29.14 -37.52 -34.53
C ARG A 938 27.64 -37.60 -34.22
N LEU A 939 27.27 -37.81 -32.95
CA LEU A 939 25.88 -37.89 -32.49
C LEU A 939 25.13 -36.59 -32.78
N VAL A 940 25.67 -35.45 -32.35
CA VAL A 940 24.99 -34.15 -32.51
C VAL A 940 24.99 -33.66 -33.96
N TRP A 941 26.03 -34.02 -34.73
CA TRP A 941 26.08 -33.76 -36.17
C TRP A 941 24.93 -34.49 -36.89
N GLU A 942 24.79 -35.79 -36.62
CA GLU A 942 23.71 -36.58 -37.23
C GLU A 942 22.33 -36.23 -36.66
N LEU A 943 22.23 -35.72 -35.42
CA LEU A 943 20.99 -35.20 -34.84
C LEU A 943 20.45 -34.04 -35.68
N GLN A 944 21.26 -33.00 -35.92
CA GLN A 944 20.83 -31.84 -36.71
C GLN A 944 20.42 -32.21 -38.14
N VAL A 945 21.14 -33.15 -38.76
CA VAL A 945 20.82 -33.67 -40.09
C VAL A 945 19.56 -34.54 -40.07
N SER A 946 19.36 -35.36 -39.03
CA SER A 946 18.18 -36.23 -38.90
C SER A 946 16.91 -35.43 -38.66
N PHE A 947 16.98 -34.34 -37.89
CA PHE A 947 15.87 -33.44 -37.62
C PHE A 947 15.43 -32.67 -38.87
N LEU A 948 16.40 -32.18 -39.65
CA LEU A 948 16.13 -31.54 -40.95
C LEU A 948 15.42 -32.50 -41.94
N ASN A 949 15.86 -33.76 -41.98
CA ASN A 949 15.28 -34.78 -42.87
C ASN A 949 14.08 -35.53 -42.27
N HIS A 950 13.61 -35.16 -41.07
CA HIS A 950 12.44 -35.78 -40.47
C HIS A 950 11.16 -35.22 -41.09
N ASP A 951 10.19 -36.08 -41.38
CA ASP A 951 8.84 -35.64 -41.76
C ASP A 951 8.06 -35.33 -40.48
N TRP A 952 7.97 -34.04 -40.15
CA TRP A 952 7.22 -33.56 -38.99
C TRP A 952 5.70 -33.55 -39.20
N GLY A 953 5.22 -33.85 -40.41
CA GLY A 953 3.78 -33.84 -40.75
C GLY A 953 3.13 -32.45 -40.76
N THR A 954 3.87 -31.40 -40.45
CA THR A 954 3.38 -30.01 -40.36
C THR A 954 4.48 -29.00 -40.67
N GLY A 955 4.12 -27.88 -41.30
CA GLY A 955 4.99 -26.71 -41.48
C GLY A 955 4.85 -25.66 -40.37
N VAL A 956 3.93 -25.86 -39.42
CA VAL A 956 3.58 -24.87 -38.38
C VAL A 956 4.79 -24.49 -37.51
N PHE A 957 5.63 -25.45 -37.13
CA PHE A 957 6.85 -25.15 -36.36
C PHE A 957 7.77 -24.18 -37.09
N ASP A 958 7.96 -24.35 -38.40
CA ASP A 958 8.79 -23.46 -39.22
C ASP A 958 8.20 -22.06 -39.35
N GLU A 959 6.88 -21.92 -39.39
CA GLU A 959 6.20 -20.62 -39.41
C GLU A 959 6.40 -19.87 -38.08
N ILE A 960 6.21 -20.55 -36.94
CA ILE A 960 6.41 -19.96 -35.59
C ILE A 960 7.81 -19.37 -35.43
N TYR A 961 8.87 -20.10 -35.79
CA TYR A 961 10.24 -19.58 -35.67
C TYR A 961 10.47 -18.38 -36.60
N ARG A 962 9.91 -18.39 -37.81
CA ARG A 962 10.05 -17.28 -38.77
C ARG A 962 9.27 -16.04 -38.33
N ASP A 963 8.13 -16.20 -37.67
CA ASP A 963 7.36 -15.08 -37.11
C ASP A 963 8.02 -14.50 -35.85
N ALA A 964 8.50 -15.32 -34.93
CA ALA A 964 9.29 -14.86 -33.78
C ALA A 964 10.56 -14.09 -34.19
N GLU A 965 11.22 -14.50 -35.29
CA GLU A 965 12.34 -13.74 -35.87
C GLU A 965 11.91 -12.39 -36.48
N ARG A 966 10.71 -12.30 -37.10
CA ARG A 966 10.16 -11.04 -37.66
C ARG A 966 9.76 -10.06 -36.56
N GLU A 967 9.14 -10.58 -35.49
CA GLU A 967 8.75 -9.81 -34.31
C GLU A 967 9.98 -9.20 -33.64
N ARG A 968 11.01 -10.01 -33.34
CA ARG A 968 12.29 -9.53 -32.80
C ARG A 968 12.96 -8.49 -33.71
N ARG A 969 12.79 -8.58 -35.03
CA ARG A 969 13.29 -7.57 -36.00
C ARG A 969 12.51 -6.25 -35.98
N SER A 970 11.28 -6.25 -35.48
CA SER A 970 10.48 -5.04 -35.31
C SER A 970 10.88 -4.27 -34.05
N GLU A 971 11.26 -5.01 -33.00
CA GLU A 971 11.74 -4.49 -31.72
C GLU A 971 13.20 -4.01 -31.80
N ASP A 972 14.11 -4.89 -32.26
CA ASP A 972 15.52 -4.57 -32.49
C ASP A 972 15.80 -4.35 -33.98
N ARG A 973 16.32 -3.17 -34.31
CA ARG A 973 16.68 -2.79 -35.68
C ARG A 973 18.05 -3.30 -36.13
N GLU A 974 18.91 -3.72 -35.21
CA GLU A 974 20.25 -4.26 -35.48
C GLU A 974 20.22 -5.79 -35.60
N TYR A 975 19.28 -6.47 -34.93
CA TYR A 975 18.95 -7.87 -35.20
C TYR A 975 18.72 -8.12 -36.71
N ASN A 976 19.26 -9.22 -37.23
CA ASN A 976 19.04 -9.65 -38.61
C ASN A 976 18.51 -11.10 -38.64
N PRO A 977 17.22 -11.31 -38.96
CA PRO A 977 16.59 -12.64 -39.00
C PRO A 977 17.38 -13.66 -39.82
N PRO A 978 17.94 -14.72 -39.18
CA PRO A 978 18.74 -15.71 -39.88
C PRO A 978 17.94 -16.57 -40.87
N THR A 979 16.61 -16.69 -40.70
CA THR A 979 15.77 -17.61 -41.49
C THR A 979 14.48 -17.00 -42.03
N ALA A 980 13.89 -16.00 -41.37
CA ALA A 980 12.55 -15.51 -41.67
C ALA A 980 12.32 -15.07 -43.13
N TYR A 981 13.34 -14.45 -43.73
CA TYR A 981 13.33 -13.87 -45.07
C TYR A 981 14.04 -14.73 -46.13
N LEU A 982 14.44 -15.97 -45.81
CA LEU A 982 14.92 -16.90 -46.82
C LEU A 982 13.78 -17.31 -47.77
N ASP A 983 14.08 -17.43 -49.07
CA ASP A 983 13.19 -18.06 -50.05
C ASP A 983 12.83 -19.49 -49.62
N SER A 984 11.58 -19.91 -49.84
CA SER A 984 11.08 -21.20 -49.32
C SER A 984 11.88 -22.43 -49.81
N GLU A 985 12.48 -22.38 -51.00
CA GLU A 985 13.37 -23.43 -51.52
C GLU A 985 14.75 -23.43 -50.81
N VAL A 986 15.23 -22.27 -50.34
CA VAL A 986 16.47 -22.16 -49.57
C VAL A 986 16.21 -22.55 -48.11
N TYR A 987 15.09 -22.09 -47.54
CA TYR A 987 14.67 -22.40 -46.18
C TYR A 987 14.56 -23.92 -45.97
N SER A 988 13.75 -24.61 -46.79
CA SER A 988 13.49 -26.06 -46.64
C SER A 988 14.71 -26.97 -46.82
N ARG A 989 15.81 -26.46 -47.41
CA ARG A 989 17.09 -27.18 -47.51
C ARG A 989 17.98 -27.03 -46.26
N LEU A 990 17.66 -26.08 -45.38
CA LEU A 990 18.48 -25.72 -44.20
C LEU A 990 17.71 -25.91 -42.89
N TRP A 991 16.39 -25.71 -42.90
CA TRP A 991 15.52 -25.66 -41.73
C TRP A 991 14.20 -26.40 -42.01
N HIS A 992 13.79 -27.22 -41.04
CA HIS A 992 12.53 -27.96 -41.06
C HIS A 992 12.20 -28.43 -39.64
N GLY A 993 10.99 -28.14 -39.15
CA GLY A 993 10.46 -28.58 -37.86
C GLY A 993 11.16 -28.00 -36.63
N LEU A 994 11.27 -28.84 -35.58
CA LEU A 994 11.77 -28.42 -34.26
C LEU A 994 13.27 -28.08 -34.29
N ARG A 995 13.64 -26.90 -33.79
CA ARG A 995 15.02 -26.41 -33.75
C ARG A 995 15.67 -26.72 -32.41
N VAL A 996 16.48 -27.79 -32.36
CA VAL A 996 17.22 -28.19 -31.16
C VAL A 996 18.53 -27.41 -31.04
N ARG A 997 18.77 -26.76 -29.91
CA ARG A 997 20.05 -26.12 -29.57
C ARG A 997 20.91 -27.08 -28.73
N ILE A 998 22.22 -27.07 -28.93
CA ILE A 998 23.12 -28.10 -28.39
C ILE A 998 24.44 -27.50 -27.88
N GLY A 999 24.86 -27.92 -26.69
CA GLY A 999 26.17 -27.60 -26.11
C GLY A 999 26.95 -28.83 -25.71
N ILE A 1000 28.27 -28.83 -25.98
CA ILE A 1000 29.18 -29.93 -25.67
C ILE A 1000 30.41 -29.43 -24.90
N HIS A 1001 30.70 -30.09 -23.78
CA HIS A 1001 31.95 -29.91 -23.05
C HIS A 1001 32.57 -31.26 -22.63
N THR A 1002 33.91 -31.29 -22.58
CA THR A 1002 34.70 -32.48 -22.24
C THR A 1002 35.66 -32.16 -21.10
N GLY A 1003 35.60 -32.94 -20.03
CA GLY A 1003 36.37 -32.71 -18.80
C GLY A 1003 36.15 -33.83 -17.78
N LEU A 1004 36.73 -33.70 -16.58
CA LEU A 1004 36.53 -34.67 -15.50
C LEU A 1004 35.20 -34.41 -14.78
N CYS A 1005 34.45 -35.47 -14.48
CA CYS A 1005 33.17 -35.40 -13.76
C CYS A 1005 33.26 -36.15 -12.43
N ASP A 1006 32.51 -35.70 -11.42
CA ASP A 1006 32.16 -36.54 -10.27
C ASP A 1006 31.08 -37.53 -10.71
N ILE A 1007 31.50 -38.77 -11.02
CA ILE A 1007 30.64 -39.84 -11.53
C ILE A 1007 30.01 -40.57 -10.35
N ARG A 1008 28.69 -40.45 -10.22
CA ARG A 1008 27.91 -41.11 -9.15
C ARG A 1008 26.99 -42.16 -9.73
N ARG A 1009 26.85 -43.28 -9.03
CA ARG A 1009 25.87 -44.31 -9.36
C ARG A 1009 24.68 -44.20 -8.42
N ASP A 1010 23.49 -44.04 -8.98
CA ASP A 1010 22.25 -43.96 -8.22
C ASP A 1010 21.79 -45.36 -7.80
N GLU A 1011 21.51 -45.56 -6.51
CA GLU A 1011 21.09 -46.87 -5.99
C GLU A 1011 19.64 -47.23 -6.28
N VAL A 1012 18.77 -46.27 -6.61
CA VAL A 1012 17.35 -46.47 -6.90
C VAL A 1012 17.16 -46.69 -8.40
N THR A 1013 17.61 -45.76 -9.24
CA THR A 1013 17.47 -45.82 -10.71
C THR A 1013 18.48 -46.76 -11.38
N LYS A 1014 19.50 -47.21 -10.62
CA LYS A 1014 20.64 -48.04 -11.05
C LYS A 1014 21.50 -47.44 -12.18
N GLY A 1015 21.25 -46.19 -12.57
CA GLY A 1015 22.00 -45.46 -13.59
C GLY A 1015 23.25 -44.76 -13.04
N TYR A 1016 23.97 -44.09 -13.94
CA TYR A 1016 25.07 -43.18 -13.62
C TYR A 1016 24.65 -41.73 -13.87
N ASP A 1017 25.15 -40.82 -13.06
CA ASP A 1017 24.92 -39.38 -13.16
C ASP A 1017 26.23 -38.62 -12.93
N TYR A 1018 26.35 -37.42 -13.49
CA TYR A 1018 27.63 -36.72 -13.68
C TYR A 1018 27.54 -35.32 -13.10
N TYR A 1019 28.33 -35.04 -12.07
CA TYR A 1019 28.31 -33.79 -11.32
C TYR A 1019 29.61 -32.99 -11.48
N GLY A 1020 29.57 -31.71 -11.12
CA GLY A 1020 30.73 -30.82 -11.07
C GLY A 1020 30.85 -29.89 -12.29
N GLN A 1021 32.01 -29.23 -12.38
CA GLN A 1021 32.24 -28.13 -13.33
C GLN A 1021 32.02 -28.54 -14.80
N THR A 1022 32.36 -29.78 -15.17
CA THR A 1022 32.21 -30.27 -16.56
C THR A 1022 30.73 -30.31 -16.99
N THR A 1023 29.84 -30.80 -16.13
CA THR A 1023 28.39 -30.82 -16.40
C THR A 1023 27.84 -29.40 -16.49
N ASN A 1024 28.19 -28.54 -15.54
CA ASN A 1024 27.73 -27.15 -15.51
C ASN A 1024 28.21 -26.38 -16.75
N MET A 1025 29.45 -26.61 -17.19
CA MET A 1025 30.02 -26.02 -18.40
C MET A 1025 29.27 -26.47 -19.66
N ALA A 1026 28.92 -27.75 -19.77
CA ALA A 1026 28.14 -28.28 -20.90
C ALA A 1026 26.75 -27.62 -20.97
N ALA A 1027 26.04 -27.53 -19.83
CA ALA A 1027 24.74 -26.88 -19.74
C ALA A 1027 24.80 -25.39 -20.08
N ARG A 1028 25.79 -24.65 -19.55
CA ARG A 1028 25.98 -23.23 -19.90
C ARG A 1028 26.33 -23.03 -21.38
N THR A 1029 27.08 -23.96 -21.98
CA THR A 1029 27.39 -23.96 -23.42
C THR A 1029 26.14 -24.20 -24.29
N GLU A 1030 25.21 -25.04 -23.85
CA GLU A 1030 23.91 -25.23 -24.52
C GLU A 1030 23.03 -23.99 -24.40
N SER A 1031 22.97 -23.39 -23.21
CA SER A 1031 22.03 -22.30 -22.91
C SER A 1031 22.23 -21.04 -23.77
N VAL A 1032 23.45 -20.81 -24.27
CA VAL A 1032 23.80 -19.68 -25.15
C VAL A 1032 23.68 -20.00 -26.64
N ALA A 1033 23.43 -21.25 -27.02
CA ALA A 1033 23.27 -21.67 -28.41
C ALA A 1033 21.87 -21.29 -28.95
N ASN A 1034 21.79 -21.00 -30.24
CA ASN A 1034 20.51 -20.81 -30.94
C ASN A 1034 19.91 -22.16 -31.38
N GLY A 1035 18.61 -22.18 -31.67
CA GLY A 1035 17.94 -23.36 -32.24
C GLY A 1035 18.62 -23.82 -33.53
N GLY A 1036 18.94 -25.11 -33.61
CA GLY A 1036 19.66 -25.72 -34.73
C GLY A 1036 21.18 -25.49 -34.72
N GLN A 1037 21.72 -24.78 -33.72
CA GLN A 1037 23.14 -24.52 -33.51
C GLN A 1037 23.75 -25.58 -32.58
N VAL A 1038 25.03 -25.90 -32.82
CA VAL A 1038 25.82 -26.82 -31.98
C VAL A 1038 27.10 -26.12 -31.57
N LEU A 1039 27.31 -25.96 -30.26
CA LEU A 1039 28.50 -25.33 -29.70
C LEU A 1039 29.37 -26.35 -28.97
N MET A 1040 30.67 -26.32 -29.27
CA MET A 1040 31.70 -27.09 -28.59
C MET A 1040 32.64 -26.12 -27.88
N THR A 1041 32.89 -26.37 -26.61
CA THR A 1041 34.00 -25.69 -25.91
C THR A 1041 35.35 -26.10 -26.51
N ARG A 1042 36.36 -25.26 -26.33
CA ARG A 1042 37.78 -25.59 -26.58
C ARG A 1042 38.19 -26.96 -26.04
N GLY A 1043 37.73 -27.32 -24.83
CA GLY A 1043 38.02 -28.61 -24.20
C GLY A 1043 37.60 -29.78 -25.09
N THR A 1044 36.37 -29.73 -25.63
CA THR A 1044 35.86 -30.73 -26.58
C THR A 1044 36.60 -30.68 -27.92
N TYR A 1045 36.77 -29.49 -28.51
CA TYR A 1045 37.43 -29.37 -29.81
C TYR A 1045 38.87 -29.88 -29.82
N PHE A 1046 39.63 -29.67 -28.73
CA PHE A 1046 40.99 -30.20 -28.59
C PHE A 1046 41.06 -31.63 -28.04
N SER A 1047 39.95 -32.19 -27.52
CA SER A 1047 39.82 -33.62 -27.21
C SER A 1047 39.62 -34.49 -28.46
N LEU A 1048 39.25 -33.89 -29.59
CA LEU A 1048 39.27 -34.54 -30.90
C LEU A 1048 40.71 -34.61 -31.45
N SER A 1049 41.08 -35.73 -32.04
CA SER A 1049 42.35 -35.88 -32.78
C SER A 1049 42.42 -34.94 -33.99
N SER A 1050 43.61 -34.81 -34.58
CA SER A 1050 43.81 -34.01 -35.79
C SER A 1050 43.11 -34.60 -37.02
N THR A 1051 42.87 -35.91 -37.05
CA THR A 1051 42.11 -36.60 -38.11
C THR A 1051 40.60 -36.45 -37.92
N GLU A 1052 40.09 -36.63 -36.70
CA GLU A 1052 38.65 -36.49 -36.43
C GLU A 1052 38.16 -35.06 -36.67
N ARG A 1053 38.99 -34.05 -36.37
CA ARG A 1053 38.67 -32.64 -36.69
C ARG A 1053 38.55 -32.34 -38.19
N GLN A 1054 39.10 -33.18 -39.07
CA GLN A 1054 38.95 -33.00 -40.52
C GLN A 1054 37.60 -33.53 -41.05
N GLU A 1055 36.87 -34.32 -40.27
CA GLU A 1055 35.53 -34.80 -40.64
C GLU A 1055 34.43 -33.75 -40.44
N PHE A 1056 34.73 -32.69 -39.69
CA PHE A 1056 33.75 -31.71 -39.24
C PHE A 1056 34.04 -30.31 -39.78
N GLY A 1057 33.04 -29.65 -40.37
CA GLY A 1057 33.06 -28.20 -40.52
C GLY A 1057 32.94 -27.55 -39.14
N VAL A 1058 33.88 -26.67 -38.80
CA VAL A 1058 33.91 -25.99 -37.51
C VAL A 1058 34.29 -24.52 -37.68
N THR A 1059 33.45 -23.64 -37.14
CA THR A 1059 33.65 -22.18 -37.15
C THR A 1059 34.02 -21.71 -35.74
N SER A 1060 35.16 -21.04 -35.56
CA SER A 1060 35.53 -20.47 -34.26
C SER A 1060 34.72 -19.20 -33.98
N LEU A 1061 34.13 -19.11 -32.79
CA LEU A 1061 33.35 -17.95 -32.31
C LEU A 1061 34.15 -17.06 -31.34
N GLY A 1062 35.41 -17.41 -31.06
CA GLY A 1062 36.26 -16.67 -30.12
C GLY A 1062 35.91 -16.92 -28.65
N LEU A 1063 36.27 -15.96 -27.79
CA LEU A 1063 36.05 -16.03 -26.34
C LEU A 1063 34.63 -15.59 -25.97
N VAL A 1064 33.87 -16.46 -25.32
CA VAL A 1064 32.48 -16.24 -24.93
C VAL A 1064 32.38 -16.26 -23.40
N PRO A 1065 31.94 -15.17 -22.74
CA PRO A 1065 31.69 -15.18 -21.31
C PRO A 1065 30.47 -16.05 -21.00
N LEU A 1066 30.56 -16.90 -19.97
CA LEU A 1066 29.45 -17.73 -19.50
C LEU A 1066 29.11 -17.43 -18.04
N ARG A 1067 27.81 -17.36 -17.72
CA ARG A 1067 27.32 -17.08 -16.36
C ARG A 1067 27.85 -18.12 -15.35
N GLY A 1068 28.57 -17.65 -14.34
CA GLY A 1068 29.15 -18.49 -13.29
C GLY A 1068 30.48 -19.17 -13.67
N VAL A 1069 31.06 -18.86 -14.84
CA VAL A 1069 32.40 -19.30 -15.23
C VAL A 1069 33.38 -18.13 -15.09
N PRO A 1070 34.47 -18.24 -14.31
CA PRO A 1070 35.36 -17.10 -14.04
C PRO A 1070 36.13 -16.56 -15.26
N GLU A 1071 36.44 -17.42 -16.23
CA GLU A 1071 37.19 -17.06 -17.44
C GLU A 1071 36.32 -17.24 -18.69
N PRO A 1072 36.35 -16.30 -19.66
CA PRO A 1072 35.69 -16.48 -20.95
C PRO A 1072 36.15 -17.76 -21.67
N VAL A 1073 35.20 -18.53 -22.18
CA VAL A 1073 35.43 -19.84 -22.77
C VAL A 1073 35.57 -19.70 -24.28
N GLU A 1074 36.66 -20.21 -24.85
CA GLU A 1074 36.83 -20.24 -26.30
C GLU A 1074 35.85 -21.26 -26.93
N MET A 1075 34.98 -20.78 -27.82
CA MET A 1075 33.87 -21.55 -28.41
C MET A 1075 34.05 -21.85 -29.90
N TYR A 1076 33.56 -23.01 -30.30
CA TYR A 1076 33.62 -23.55 -31.64
C TYR A 1076 32.23 -24.04 -32.07
N GLN A 1077 31.64 -23.43 -33.08
CA GLN A 1077 30.41 -23.90 -33.71
C GLN A 1077 30.70 -25.12 -34.57
N LEU A 1078 29.93 -26.20 -34.41
CA LEU A 1078 29.95 -27.35 -35.32
C LEU A 1078 28.93 -27.13 -36.45
N ASP A 1079 29.42 -27.03 -37.68
CA ASP A 1079 28.64 -26.71 -38.87
C ASP A 1079 27.93 -27.96 -39.43
N ALA A 1080 26.99 -28.49 -38.64
CA ALA A 1080 26.34 -29.78 -38.90
C ALA A 1080 25.46 -29.79 -40.17
N VAL A 1081 24.77 -28.68 -40.44
CA VAL A 1081 24.04 -28.43 -41.69
C VAL A 1081 24.71 -27.25 -42.38
N ALA A 1082 25.48 -27.55 -43.43
CA ALA A 1082 26.25 -26.55 -44.16
C ALA A 1082 25.34 -25.48 -44.78
N GLY A 1083 25.63 -24.22 -44.49
CA GLY A 1083 24.85 -23.06 -44.97
C GLY A 1083 23.84 -22.49 -43.97
N ARG A 1084 23.66 -23.10 -42.78
CA ARG A 1084 22.95 -22.41 -41.68
C ARG A 1084 23.72 -21.19 -41.21
N VAL A 1085 22.98 -20.11 -40.97
CA VAL A 1085 23.44 -18.89 -40.31
C VAL A 1085 22.61 -18.74 -39.03
N PHE A 1086 23.22 -18.20 -37.97
CA PHE A 1086 22.58 -18.04 -36.66
C PHE A 1086 22.63 -16.57 -36.23
N ALA A 1087 21.74 -16.22 -35.30
CA ALA A 1087 21.81 -14.97 -34.55
C ALA A 1087 23.06 -14.92 -33.64
N PRO A 1088 23.37 -13.77 -33.00
CA PRO A 1088 24.30 -13.73 -31.88
C PRO A 1088 23.99 -14.77 -30.80
N LEU A 1089 24.98 -15.09 -29.97
CA LEU A 1089 24.80 -16.04 -28.87
C LEU A 1089 23.85 -15.46 -27.80
N ARG A 1090 23.05 -16.33 -27.19
CA ARG A 1090 21.94 -15.96 -26.31
C ARG A 1090 22.42 -15.74 -24.88
N PHE A 1091 22.86 -14.52 -24.55
CA PHE A 1091 23.31 -14.18 -23.19
C PHE A 1091 22.15 -13.92 -22.20
N ASP A 1092 20.96 -13.56 -22.71
CA ASP A 1092 19.87 -12.94 -21.94
C ASP A 1092 18.88 -13.95 -21.30
N ARG A 1093 19.35 -15.11 -20.83
CA ARG A 1093 18.48 -16.04 -20.08
C ARG A 1093 18.60 -15.86 -18.57
N GLU A 1094 17.65 -15.10 -18.04
CA GLU A 1094 17.05 -15.42 -16.74
C GLU A 1094 16.51 -16.86 -16.76
N ALA A 1095 16.64 -17.57 -15.64
CA ALA A 1095 16.34 -18.99 -15.56
C ALA A 1095 14.89 -19.20 -15.11
N CYS A 1096 13.99 -19.46 -16.06
CA CYS A 1096 12.78 -20.20 -15.75
C CYS A 1096 13.15 -21.65 -15.39
N CYS A 1097 12.60 -22.15 -14.30
CA CYS A 1097 12.60 -23.57 -13.89
C CYS A 1097 13.96 -24.17 -13.45
N GLU A 1098 14.50 -23.71 -12.32
CA GLU A 1098 15.04 -24.65 -11.31
C GLU A 1098 14.03 -24.73 -10.16
N GLN A 1099 13.13 -25.70 -10.26
CA GLN A 1099 12.15 -26.03 -9.22
C GLN A 1099 12.88 -26.92 -8.20
N GLU A 1100 13.09 -26.43 -6.97
CA GLU A 1100 13.56 -27.27 -5.85
C GLU A 1100 12.42 -28.22 -5.41
N ASP A 1101 12.13 -29.23 -6.23
CA ASP A 1101 11.22 -30.32 -5.86
C ASP A 1101 11.85 -31.16 -4.74
N GLY A 1102 11.46 -30.83 -3.51
CA GLY A 1102 11.91 -31.48 -2.29
C GLY A 1102 11.39 -32.91 -2.14
N THR A 1103 11.92 -33.87 -2.89
CA THR A 1103 11.76 -35.31 -2.60
C THR A 1103 12.98 -36.17 -2.96
N SER A 1104 14.08 -36.02 -2.21
CA SER A 1104 15.03 -37.12 -2.01
C SER A 1104 15.74 -37.05 -0.66
N THR A 1105 15.06 -37.50 0.39
CA THR A 1105 15.74 -37.84 1.65
C THR A 1105 16.59 -39.11 1.47
N SER A 1106 17.89 -38.94 1.23
CA SER A 1106 18.89 -39.97 1.54
C SER A 1106 19.86 -39.41 2.56
N ALA A 1107 19.80 -39.93 3.78
CA ALA A 1107 20.66 -39.49 4.87
C ALA A 1107 22.00 -40.23 4.84
N SER A 1108 23.10 -39.49 4.73
CA SER A 1108 24.41 -39.95 5.21
C SER A 1108 25.09 -38.84 6.02
N ASP A 1109 24.87 -38.88 7.34
CA ASP A 1109 25.77 -38.25 8.30
C ASP A 1109 27.17 -38.84 8.09
N HIS A 1110 28.15 -38.04 7.62
CA HIS A 1110 29.53 -37.98 8.13
C HIS A 1110 30.44 -37.09 7.26
N GLY A 1111 30.55 -35.81 7.64
CA GLY A 1111 31.80 -35.03 7.63
C GLY A 1111 32.54 -34.76 6.31
N SER A 1112 32.35 -33.56 5.77
CA SER A 1112 33.42 -32.55 5.91
C SER A 1112 32.85 -31.12 5.91
N THR A 1113 33.31 -30.31 6.87
CA THR A 1113 33.04 -28.87 6.92
C THR A 1113 34.04 -28.13 6.04
N VAL A 1114 33.53 -27.32 5.12
CA VAL A 1114 33.85 -25.89 4.86
C VAL A 1114 33.32 -25.58 3.46
N VAL A 1115 32.19 -24.87 3.40
CA VAL A 1115 31.81 -24.08 2.22
C VAL A 1115 32.32 -22.67 2.50
N GLU A 1116 33.08 -22.08 1.57
CA GLU A 1116 33.51 -20.69 1.69
C GLU A 1116 32.30 -19.76 1.50
N LEU A 1117 32.10 -18.85 2.45
CA LEU A 1117 31.02 -17.86 2.43
C LEU A 1117 31.40 -16.69 1.50
N SER A 1118 30.43 -16.11 0.78
CA SER A 1118 30.66 -14.86 0.01
C SER A 1118 31.16 -13.73 0.92
N GLU A 1119 31.80 -12.70 0.36
CA GLU A 1119 32.32 -11.59 1.16
C GLU A 1119 31.20 -10.92 1.98
N SER A 1120 30.06 -10.62 1.35
CA SER A 1120 28.86 -10.10 2.02
C SER A 1120 28.32 -11.06 3.10
N ALA A 1121 28.29 -12.37 2.84
CA ALA A 1121 27.92 -13.35 3.85
C ALA A 1121 28.90 -13.33 5.04
N GLN A 1122 30.21 -13.18 4.81
CA GLN A 1122 31.21 -13.05 5.87
C GLN A 1122 31.01 -11.76 6.69
N TRP A 1123 30.66 -10.64 6.05
CA TRP A 1123 30.32 -9.39 6.72
C TRP A 1123 29.06 -9.52 7.61
N VAL A 1124 28.02 -10.21 7.13
CA VAL A 1124 26.81 -10.47 7.93
C VAL A 1124 27.14 -11.37 9.14
N VAL A 1125 27.89 -12.45 8.94
CA VAL A 1125 28.33 -13.32 10.07
C VAL A 1125 29.19 -12.54 11.06
N ALA A 1126 30.11 -11.69 10.59
CA ALA A 1126 30.96 -10.87 11.46
C ALA A 1126 30.12 -9.88 12.29
N SER A 1127 29.11 -9.27 11.68
CA SER A 1127 28.20 -8.31 12.32
C SER A 1127 27.31 -8.98 13.37
N LEU A 1128 26.67 -10.10 13.01
CA LEU A 1128 25.89 -10.92 13.96
C LEU A 1128 26.77 -11.40 15.11
N ARG A 1129 27.98 -11.89 14.84
CA ARG A 1129 28.92 -12.32 15.88
C ARG A 1129 29.36 -11.16 16.78
N ALA A 1130 29.55 -9.96 16.24
CA ALA A 1130 29.92 -8.77 17.03
C ALA A 1130 28.79 -8.34 17.98
N VAL A 1131 27.55 -8.21 17.47
CA VAL A 1131 26.37 -7.83 18.25
C VAL A 1131 26.03 -8.88 19.30
N LEU A 1132 25.99 -10.17 18.92
CA LEU A 1132 25.54 -11.23 19.81
C LEU A 1132 26.57 -11.62 20.88
N ARG A 1133 27.85 -11.22 20.74
CA ARG A 1133 28.93 -11.57 21.69
C ARG A 1133 28.64 -11.15 23.13
N ALA A 1134 27.94 -10.04 23.32
CA ALA A 1134 27.58 -9.52 24.64
C ALA A 1134 26.54 -10.37 25.41
N PHE A 1135 25.78 -11.21 24.69
CA PHE A 1135 24.68 -11.99 25.25
C PHE A 1135 25.10 -13.42 25.61
N SER A 1136 24.43 -14.02 26.61
CA SER A 1136 24.60 -15.43 26.96
C SER A 1136 23.98 -16.35 25.90
N THR A 1137 24.42 -17.61 25.83
CA THR A 1137 24.00 -18.55 24.77
C THR A 1137 22.48 -18.79 24.74
N SER A 1138 21.80 -18.78 25.89
CA SER A 1138 20.33 -18.88 25.96
C SER A 1138 19.59 -17.62 25.50
N GLN A 1139 20.21 -16.45 25.60
CA GLN A 1139 19.68 -15.20 25.04
C GLN A 1139 19.94 -15.12 23.54
N ARG A 1140 21.14 -15.49 23.08
CA ARG A 1140 21.45 -15.67 21.65
C ARG A 1140 20.46 -16.62 20.99
N GLN A 1141 20.03 -17.68 21.70
CA GLN A 1141 19.00 -18.58 21.20
C GLN A 1141 17.68 -17.87 20.89
N LYS A 1142 17.13 -17.13 21.85
CA LYS A 1142 15.88 -16.38 21.64
C LYS A 1142 16.00 -15.29 20.57
N LEU A 1143 17.18 -14.69 20.42
CA LEU A 1143 17.43 -13.63 19.43
C LEU A 1143 17.66 -14.17 18.00
N LEU A 1144 18.20 -15.38 17.84
CA LEU A 1144 18.44 -15.98 16.53
C LEU A 1144 17.21 -16.67 15.94
N MET A 1145 16.30 -17.20 16.77
CA MET A 1145 15.10 -17.92 16.30
C MET A 1145 14.23 -17.10 15.31
N PRO A 1146 13.82 -15.84 15.60
CA PRO A 1146 13.01 -15.06 14.65
C PRO A 1146 13.77 -14.72 13.35
N ILE A 1147 15.10 -14.67 13.40
CA ILE A 1147 15.94 -14.43 12.22
C ILE A 1147 16.02 -15.71 11.37
N CYS A 1148 16.11 -16.89 12.00
CA CYS A 1148 15.98 -18.16 11.29
C CYS A 1148 14.62 -18.29 10.60
N GLU A 1149 13.53 -17.98 11.30
CA GLU A 1149 12.17 -18.05 10.76
C GLU A 1149 11.98 -17.06 9.59
N ARG A 1150 12.34 -15.77 9.80
CA ARG A 1150 12.24 -14.72 8.77
C ARG A 1150 13.02 -15.02 7.48
N TRP A 1151 14.17 -15.69 7.59
CA TRP A 1151 15.02 -16.03 6.44
C TRP A 1151 14.89 -17.49 5.99
N ASN A 1152 13.92 -18.23 6.53
CA ASN A 1152 13.67 -19.65 6.28
C ASN A 1152 14.96 -20.52 6.38
N VAL A 1153 15.70 -20.35 7.48
CA VAL A 1153 16.94 -21.06 7.77
C VAL A 1153 16.66 -22.28 8.64
N SER A 1154 16.68 -23.46 8.03
CA SER A 1154 16.46 -24.75 8.67
C SER A 1154 17.38 -24.99 9.87
N ILE A 1155 16.81 -25.10 11.07
CA ILE A 1155 17.55 -25.41 12.29
C ILE A 1155 17.94 -26.90 12.29
N PRO A 1156 19.20 -27.28 12.58
CA PRO A 1156 19.62 -28.67 12.54
C PRO A 1156 18.86 -29.55 13.54
N ARG A 1157 18.07 -30.51 13.03
CA ARG A 1157 17.29 -31.46 13.85
C ARG A 1157 18.18 -32.51 14.55
N LYS A 1158 18.85 -32.15 15.65
CA LYS A 1158 19.41 -33.10 16.63
C LYS A 1158 19.09 -32.67 18.07
N PRO A 1159 18.55 -33.56 18.92
CA PRO A 1159 18.27 -33.25 20.32
C PRO A 1159 19.56 -33.29 21.13
N LEU A 1160 20.19 -32.12 21.32
CA LEU A 1160 21.21 -31.90 22.34
C LEU A 1160 20.62 -31.01 23.45
N PRO A 1161 20.86 -31.28 24.75
CA PRO A 1161 20.11 -30.63 25.83
C PRO A 1161 20.35 -29.11 26.00
N MET A 1162 21.31 -28.51 25.29
CA MET A 1162 21.60 -27.07 25.32
C MET A 1162 22.15 -26.62 23.96
N TRP A 1163 21.76 -25.43 23.47
CA TRP A 1163 22.47 -24.76 22.38
C TRP A 1163 23.90 -24.42 22.84
N GLY A 1164 24.90 -25.03 22.20
CA GLY A 1164 26.31 -24.73 22.40
C GLY A 1164 26.78 -23.58 21.51
N GLU A 1165 27.97 -23.03 21.80
CA GLU A 1165 28.51 -21.88 21.06
C GLU A 1165 28.80 -22.22 19.58
N GLU A 1166 29.22 -23.45 19.28
CA GLU A 1166 29.32 -23.97 17.90
C GLU A 1166 27.97 -24.05 17.17
N HIS A 1167 26.87 -24.30 17.89
CA HIS A 1167 25.53 -24.40 17.29
C HIS A 1167 25.00 -23.00 16.92
N CYS A 1168 25.19 -22.01 17.81
CA CYS A 1168 24.91 -20.61 17.49
C CYS A 1168 25.78 -20.11 16.33
N GLU A 1169 27.05 -20.49 16.28
CA GLU A 1169 27.99 -20.10 15.22
C GLU A 1169 27.63 -20.75 13.86
N ALA A 1170 27.15 -22.01 13.86
CA ALA A 1170 26.60 -22.65 12.67
C ALA A 1170 25.33 -21.94 12.18
N ILE A 1171 24.39 -21.62 13.09
CA ILE A 1171 23.16 -20.89 12.76
C ILE A 1171 23.47 -19.49 12.21
N MET A 1172 24.37 -18.74 12.84
CA MET A 1172 24.81 -17.42 12.34
C MET A 1172 25.44 -17.54 10.95
N ARG A 1173 26.21 -18.61 10.66
CA ARG A 1173 26.74 -18.87 9.31
C ARG A 1173 25.65 -19.18 8.29
N SER A 1174 24.65 -19.98 8.63
CA SER A 1174 23.52 -20.29 7.74
C SER A 1174 22.66 -19.06 7.46
N ILE A 1175 22.40 -18.23 8.48
CA ILE A 1175 21.76 -16.91 8.32
C ILE A 1175 22.62 -16.01 7.43
N GLY A 1176 23.92 -15.91 7.71
CA GLY A 1176 24.84 -15.07 6.94
C GLY A 1176 24.96 -15.49 5.47
N ALA A 1177 24.94 -16.80 5.17
CA ALA A 1177 24.88 -17.30 3.81
C ALA A 1177 23.58 -16.89 3.10
N LYS A 1178 22.43 -17.02 3.77
CA LYS A 1178 21.11 -16.70 3.21
C LYS A 1178 20.92 -15.20 3.00
N ILE A 1179 21.25 -14.37 4.00
CA ILE A 1179 21.22 -12.91 3.89
C ILE A 1179 22.27 -12.43 2.88
N GLY A 1180 23.48 -12.99 2.91
CA GLY A 1180 24.53 -12.68 1.94
C GLY A 1180 24.06 -12.89 0.50
N SER A 1181 23.42 -14.02 0.20
CA SER A 1181 22.86 -14.29 -1.14
C SER A 1181 21.77 -13.31 -1.60
N VAL A 1182 21.15 -12.55 -0.69
CA VAL A 1182 20.15 -11.51 -0.99
C VAL A 1182 20.78 -10.11 -1.01
N VAL A 1183 21.79 -9.85 -0.18
CA VAL A 1183 22.61 -8.62 -0.25
C VAL A 1183 23.48 -8.60 -1.52
N ASP A 1184 23.89 -9.77 -2.01
CA ASP A 1184 24.56 -9.96 -3.29
C ASP A 1184 23.56 -9.92 -4.49
N HIS A 1185 22.27 -9.68 -4.23
CA HIS A 1185 21.18 -9.68 -5.22
C HIS A 1185 20.68 -8.29 -5.69
N PRO A 1186 21.50 -7.22 -5.61
CA PRO A 1186 21.39 -6.11 -6.54
C PRO A 1186 22.79 -5.68 -7.05
N ALA A 1187 23.38 -6.50 -7.93
CA ALA A 1187 24.62 -6.17 -8.65
C ALA A 1187 24.67 -6.71 -10.10
N ALA A 1188 23.51 -7.10 -10.66
CA ALA A 1188 23.41 -7.80 -11.95
C ALA A 1188 22.30 -7.29 -12.88
N THR A 1189 21.77 -6.09 -12.63
CA THR A 1189 20.88 -5.36 -13.54
C THR A 1189 21.31 -3.89 -13.59
N ASP A 1190 21.43 -3.39 -14.83
CA ASP A 1190 21.78 -2.02 -15.26
C ASP A 1190 23.14 -1.41 -14.87
N ALA A 1191 24.05 -1.39 -15.85
CA ALA A 1191 24.97 -0.28 -16.06
C ALA A 1191 24.34 0.66 -17.11
N THR A 1192 24.08 1.94 -16.83
CA THR A 1192 25.16 2.92 -16.63
C THR A 1192 24.65 4.24 -16.05
N MET A 1193 25.09 4.58 -14.82
CA MET A 1193 25.26 5.97 -14.39
C MET A 1193 26.51 6.06 -13.53
N THR A 1194 27.50 6.85 -13.98
CA THR A 1194 28.72 7.10 -13.20
C THR A 1194 28.43 8.06 -12.05
N GLY A 1195 28.25 7.51 -10.85
CA GLY A 1195 28.17 8.28 -9.60
C GLY A 1195 29.14 7.71 -8.56
N SER A 1196 30.24 8.42 -8.27
CA SER A 1196 31.17 8.00 -7.22
C SER A 1196 30.68 8.47 -5.85
N THR A 1197 30.48 7.54 -4.92
CA THR A 1197 30.49 7.85 -3.48
C THR A 1197 31.19 6.75 -2.71
N VAL A 1198 32.48 6.96 -2.46
CA VAL A 1198 33.17 6.34 -1.32
C VAL A 1198 32.85 7.18 -0.09
N THR A 1199 31.94 6.70 0.76
CA THR A 1199 31.86 7.12 2.17
C THR A 1199 31.24 5.99 2.99
N ASN A 1200 31.84 5.71 4.15
CA ASN A 1200 31.25 4.84 5.17
C ASN A 1200 29.87 5.36 5.55
N ASP A 1201 28.90 4.45 5.69
CA ASP A 1201 27.93 4.54 6.79
C ASP A 1201 27.47 3.14 7.22
N SER A 1202 27.28 2.98 8.52
CA SER A 1202 27.02 1.69 9.17
C SER A 1202 25.58 1.22 8.99
N VAL A 1203 25.38 -0.08 8.73
CA VAL A 1203 24.07 -0.73 8.89
C VAL A 1203 23.65 -0.68 10.36
N ILE A 1204 22.73 0.22 10.69
CA ILE A 1204 22.15 0.33 12.04
C ILE A 1204 21.02 -0.69 12.18
N PHE A 1205 21.25 -1.70 13.03
CA PHE A 1205 20.15 -2.52 13.55
C PHE A 1205 19.41 -1.72 14.62
N ILE A 1206 18.19 -1.26 14.32
CA ILE A 1206 17.31 -0.67 15.34
C ILE A 1206 16.75 -1.80 16.20
N SER A 1207 17.39 -2.04 17.36
CA SER A 1207 16.81 -2.88 18.40
C SER A 1207 15.79 -2.08 19.21
N GLY A 1208 14.50 -2.35 19.00
CA GLY A 1208 13.45 -1.79 19.84
C GLY A 1208 13.48 -2.41 21.24
N ASN A 1209 14.16 -1.75 22.18
CA ASN A 1209 13.84 -1.87 23.61
C ASN A 1209 14.41 -0.66 24.41
N PRO A 1210 13.58 0.28 24.88
CA PRO A 1210 14.04 1.49 25.57
C PRO A 1210 13.99 1.36 27.10
N GLU A 1211 14.70 0.41 27.72
CA GLU A 1211 14.99 0.48 29.17
C GLU A 1211 16.20 -0.37 29.61
N ALA A 1212 17.27 0.31 30.09
CA ALA A 1212 18.44 -0.15 30.89
C ALA A 1212 19.75 0.59 30.47
N GLN A 1213 19.91 1.85 30.88
CA GLN A 1213 20.82 2.28 31.97
C GLN A 1213 22.31 2.50 31.62
N ARG A 1214 22.72 3.78 31.78
CA ARG A 1214 24.05 4.32 32.16
C ARG A 1214 25.23 4.21 31.19
#